data_AF-A0A5N5NMF3-F1
#
_entry.id   AF-A0A5N5NMF3-F1
#
_cell.length_a   1.000
_cell.length_b   1.000
_cell.length_c   1.000
_cell.angle_alpha   90.00
_cell.angle_beta   90.00
_cell.angle_gamma   90.00
#
_symmetry.space_group_name_H-M   'P 1'
#
loop_
_entity.id
_entity.type
_entity.pdbx_description
1 polymer ?
#
loop_
_entity_poly.entity_id
_entity_poly.type
_entity_poly.pdbx_seq_one_letter_code
_entity_poly.pdbx_strand_id
1 'polypeptide(L)'
;MMTMAFKKGINCSSSTALEIRTENHERQSLLLQPPKWWRSTNSLFGTTNSCDPPLVSIHRLGLIILRWTCMPRRSANHRQLGPTHPLPSPPPETSKRTKKRARAHREELRFLKTPFHLAVSAMESHLLSTSPSTLHFPSPKTLFSNKTTHRNPNFVSLTPKRKLAIQAKLMEKENKLWGGRFEQTVTDKVEKFTESISFDKELYKHDIMGSKAHASMLAKQGLIGESDKDSILKGLDEIQRKIEAGEFEWREDREDVHMNIEATLTEMIGEPAKKLHTARSRNDQVLTDFKLWCRDAIDRIAASIKNLQVAMVKLALSNEGLIVPGYTHLQRAQPVLLPHLLLAYVEQLERDAGRLLDCKLRMNFCPLGACALAGTGLPIDRFMTSEALGFTAPMRNRQAHTVFDIVILWVSFGNLRKMLFDASCSSWLCFIILYSIDAVSDRDFVMEFLSVNSITAIHLSRLGEEWVLWASEEFGFLIPSDSVSTGSSIMPQKKNPDPMELVRGKSARVIGDLVTLLTLCKGLPLAYNRDLQEDKEPVFDSVKTVVGMLEVSAEFAQNITFNRERIQKSLPAGHLDATTLADYLVNKASCGYEFFFLLTGLPFRTAHEVVGTCVHLCVSRNLRLEDLTLDDLKHISPAFNQDVYEYLGVENAVNKFSSYGSTGSACVASQLDYWVTKLEISKN
;
A
#
# COMPACT_ATOMS: atom_id res chain seq x y z
N MET A 1 45.90 29.02 -10.52
CA MET A 1 46.82 30.10 -10.95
C MET A 1 46.00 31.19 -11.61
N MET A 2 46.33 32.44 -11.35
CA MET A 2 45.51 33.61 -11.65
C MET A 2 46.20 34.47 -12.70
N THR A 3 45.60 34.63 -13.88
CA THR A 3 46.04 35.65 -14.84
C THR A 3 44.84 36.28 -15.55
N MET A 4 44.81 37.60 -15.44
CA MET A 4 44.12 38.63 -16.24
C MET A 4 43.86 38.26 -17.72
N ALA A 5 42.97 38.92 -18.48
CA ALA A 5 41.83 39.83 -18.23
C ALA A 5 41.30 40.24 -19.63
N PHE A 6 40.03 40.67 -19.78
CA PHE A 6 39.64 41.95 -20.39
C PHE A 6 38.12 42.08 -20.64
N LYS A 7 37.66 43.33 -20.46
CA LYS A 7 36.29 43.86 -20.62
C LYS A 7 35.75 43.86 -22.07
N LYS A 8 34.43 44.12 -22.15
CA LYS A 8 33.55 44.46 -23.30
C LYS A 8 32.94 43.21 -23.97
N GLY A 9 31.62 43.04 -24.04
CA GLY A 9 30.50 43.92 -23.68
C GLY A 9 30.03 44.78 -24.85
N ILE A 10 28.99 44.32 -25.54
CA ILE A 10 28.00 45.07 -26.35
C ILE A 10 26.76 44.17 -26.54
N ASN A 11 25.59 44.80 -26.67
CA ASN A 11 24.26 44.18 -26.64
C ASN A 11 23.73 43.76 -28.03
N CYS A 12 22.58 43.07 -27.97
CA CYS A 12 21.40 43.16 -28.84
C CYS A 12 21.26 42.22 -30.06
N SER A 13 20.08 41.56 -30.07
CA SER A 13 19.14 41.33 -31.20
C SER A 13 19.66 40.68 -32.51
N SER A 14 18.93 39.77 -33.18
CA SER A 14 17.58 39.22 -32.94
C SER A 14 17.30 38.08 -33.93
N SER A 15 16.34 37.21 -33.59
CA SER A 15 15.41 36.51 -34.52
C SER A 15 15.93 35.96 -35.86
N THR A 16 15.92 34.62 -35.99
CA THR A 16 15.17 33.98 -37.09
C THR A 16 14.64 32.62 -36.63
N ALA A 17 13.43 32.25 -37.04
CA ALA A 17 12.85 30.93 -36.80
C ALA A 17 13.33 29.90 -37.84
N LEU A 18 13.33 28.63 -37.47
CA LEU A 18 13.26 27.52 -38.43
C LEU A 18 12.44 26.38 -37.81
N GLU A 19 11.23 26.15 -38.33
CA GLU A 19 10.47 24.93 -38.06
C GLU A 19 10.99 23.80 -38.96
N ILE A 20 11.36 22.66 -38.36
CA ILE A 20 11.33 21.35 -39.04
C ILE A 20 10.78 20.32 -38.04
N ARG A 21 9.66 19.68 -38.38
CA ARG A 21 9.18 18.43 -37.76
C ARG A 21 10.04 17.26 -38.27
N THR A 22 10.42 16.33 -37.39
CA THR A 22 9.86 14.95 -37.39
C THR A 22 10.41 14.06 -36.26
N GLU A 23 9.49 13.25 -35.72
CA GLU A 23 9.65 11.86 -35.24
C GLU A 23 10.28 11.49 -33.89
N ASN A 24 9.69 10.43 -33.32
CA ASN A 24 9.99 9.80 -32.04
C ASN A 24 11.18 8.85 -32.16
N HIS A 25 11.94 8.64 -31.06
CA HIS A 25 12.34 7.29 -30.64
C HIS A 25 12.63 7.23 -29.13
N GLU A 26 12.09 6.19 -28.49
CA GLU A 26 12.60 5.44 -27.33
C GLU A 26 13.24 6.18 -26.13
N ARG A 27 12.48 6.25 -25.03
CA ARG A 27 13.05 6.34 -23.67
C ARG A 27 13.54 4.96 -23.21
N GLN A 28 14.86 4.76 -23.18
CA GLN A 28 15.45 3.64 -22.44
C GLN A 28 15.49 3.92 -20.94
N SER A 29 15.32 2.87 -20.14
CA SER A 29 15.32 2.90 -18.67
C SER A 29 16.72 3.17 -18.10
N LEU A 30 16.83 4.22 -17.28
CA LEU A 30 18.03 4.52 -16.51
C LEU A 30 18.18 3.55 -15.32
N LEU A 31 18.90 2.45 -15.54
CA LEU A 31 19.47 1.66 -14.44
C LEU A 31 20.66 2.42 -13.84
N LEU A 32 20.52 2.86 -12.59
CA LEU A 32 21.55 3.59 -11.85
C LEU A 32 22.79 2.72 -11.61
N GLN A 33 23.97 3.22 -12.01
CA GLN A 33 25.25 2.65 -11.58
C GLN A 33 25.77 3.38 -10.32
N PRO A 34 26.51 2.68 -9.42
CA PRO A 34 27.11 3.31 -8.24
C PRO A 34 28.24 4.29 -8.61
N PRO A 35 28.49 5.32 -7.78
CA PRO A 35 29.42 6.41 -8.12
C PRO A 35 30.91 6.00 -8.14
N LYS A 36 31.68 6.71 -8.96
CA LYS A 36 33.10 6.45 -9.25
C LYS A 36 34.04 7.00 -8.15
N TRP A 37 34.44 6.17 -7.18
CA TRP A 37 35.60 6.48 -6.32
C TRP A 37 36.36 5.23 -5.81
N TRP A 38 36.50 4.22 -6.67
CA TRP A 38 37.35 3.05 -6.41
C TRP A 38 38.39 2.81 -7.52
N ARG A 39 39.29 3.78 -7.74
CA ARG A 39 40.49 3.61 -8.58
C ARG A 39 41.66 4.51 -8.15
N SER A 40 42.36 4.14 -7.08
CA SER A 40 43.77 4.53 -6.88
C SER A 40 44.42 3.74 -5.74
N THR A 41 45.23 2.74 -6.09
CA THR A 41 46.54 2.39 -5.49
C THR A 41 47.00 1.08 -6.11
N ASN A 42 47.92 1.15 -7.07
CA ASN A 42 48.96 0.11 -7.28
C ASN A 42 49.98 0.61 -8.29
N SER A 43 51.03 1.24 -7.77
CA SER A 43 52.29 1.42 -8.48
C SER A 43 53.40 1.54 -7.44
N LEU A 44 54.20 0.48 -7.29
CA LEU A 44 55.65 0.53 -7.05
C LEU A 44 56.23 -0.89 -6.98
N PHE A 45 57.41 -1.06 -7.58
CA PHE A 45 58.30 -2.23 -7.60
C PHE A 45 57.88 -3.49 -8.41
N GLY A 46 58.42 -3.57 -9.63
CA GLY A 46 59.14 -4.80 -10.06
C GLY A 46 60.52 -4.84 -9.38
N THR A 47 61.37 -5.87 -9.50
CA THR A 47 61.53 -6.94 -10.51
C THR A 47 62.11 -8.22 -9.83
N THR A 48 62.60 -9.33 -10.44
CA THR A 48 62.90 -9.79 -11.83
C THR A 48 63.06 -11.34 -11.81
N ASN A 49 62.65 -12.05 -12.88
CA ASN A 49 63.17 -13.37 -13.36
C ASN A 49 63.14 -14.61 -12.43
N SER A 50 63.05 -15.88 -12.89
CA SER A 50 62.64 -16.52 -14.16
C SER A 50 62.76 -18.06 -14.01
N CYS A 51 61.79 -18.88 -14.46
CA CYS A 51 61.94 -20.26 -14.99
C CYS A 51 60.57 -20.98 -15.18
N ASP A 52 60.30 -21.46 -16.40
CA ASP A 52 59.13 -22.27 -16.83
C ASP A 52 59.33 -23.80 -16.53
N PRO A 53 58.49 -24.80 -16.97
CA PRO A 53 57.25 -24.81 -17.78
C PRO A 53 56.14 -25.80 -17.24
N PRO A 54 55.15 -26.36 -17.99
CA PRO A 54 54.59 -26.08 -19.34
C PRO A 54 53.04 -25.89 -19.42
N LEU A 55 52.55 -25.60 -20.64
CA LEU A 55 51.13 -25.41 -21.04
C LEU A 55 50.25 -26.69 -21.04
N VAL A 56 48.91 -26.55 -21.02
CA VAL A 56 47.95 -27.03 -22.08
C VAL A 56 46.54 -26.40 -21.93
N SER A 57 46.04 -25.85 -23.06
CA SER A 57 44.65 -25.65 -23.56
C SER A 57 43.41 -25.46 -22.64
N ILE A 58 42.55 -24.50 -23.03
CA ILE A 58 41.23 -24.20 -22.45
C ILE A 58 40.12 -24.83 -23.31
N HIS A 59 39.15 -25.52 -22.70
CA HIS A 59 37.89 -25.89 -23.36
C HIS A 59 36.65 -25.74 -22.46
N ARG A 60 35.59 -25.19 -23.07
CA ARG A 60 34.20 -24.98 -22.64
C ARG A 60 33.66 -25.76 -21.43
N LEU A 61 32.93 -25.06 -20.56
CA LEU A 61 31.90 -25.62 -19.67
C LEU A 61 30.53 -24.98 -19.98
N GLY A 62 29.48 -25.80 -20.02
CA GLY A 62 28.12 -25.40 -20.42
C GLY A 62 27.12 -25.38 -19.26
N LEU A 63 25.95 -24.76 -19.49
CA LEU A 63 24.86 -24.67 -18.52
C LEU A 63 24.22 -26.04 -18.23
N ILE A 64 23.81 -26.24 -16.98
CA ILE A 64 22.90 -27.32 -16.56
C ILE A 64 21.57 -26.71 -16.16
N ILE A 65 20.49 -27.15 -16.80
CA ILE A 65 19.10 -26.84 -16.42
C ILE A 65 18.50 -28.12 -15.84
N LEU A 66 18.09 -28.09 -14.58
CA LEU A 66 17.37 -29.20 -13.94
C LEU A 66 15.88 -29.13 -14.25
N ARG A 67 15.37 -30.15 -14.94
CA ARG A 67 13.95 -30.33 -15.24
C ARG A 67 13.43 -31.53 -14.42
N TRP A 68 12.44 -31.31 -13.56
CA TRP A 68 11.74 -32.40 -12.89
C TRP A 68 10.65 -32.97 -13.80
N THR A 69 10.70 -34.28 -14.06
CA THR A 69 9.60 -35.05 -14.66
C THR A 69 9.24 -36.20 -13.74
N CYS A 70 7.94 -36.39 -13.51
CA CYS A 70 7.44 -37.55 -12.77
C CYS A 70 7.69 -38.85 -13.54
N MET A 71 7.98 -39.94 -12.82
CA MET A 71 8.02 -41.30 -13.37
C MET A 71 7.18 -42.27 -12.51
N PRO A 72 6.76 -43.41 -13.07
CA PRO A 72 5.52 -44.08 -12.66
C PRO A 72 5.68 -45.17 -11.59
N ARG A 73 4.55 -45.55 -11.00
CA ARG A 73 4.42 -46.77 -10.16
C ARG A 73 4.77 -48.02 -10.97
N ARG A 74 5.54 -48.94 -10.35
CA ARG A 74 5.51 -50.38 -10.66
C ARG A 74 5.47 -51.21 -9.37
N SER A 75 4.97 -52.43 -9.49
CA SER A 75 4.45 -53.26 -8.41
C SER A 75 5.23 -54.56 -8.19
N ALA A 76 5.19 -55.04 -6.95
CA ALA A 76 5.16 -56.46 -6.53
C ALA A 76 6.42 -57.36 -6.60
N ASN A 77 6.73 -57.93 -5.41
CA ASN A 77 7.21 -59.29 -5.10
C ASN A 77 8.61 -59.74 -5.61
N HIS A 78 9.52 -60.20 -4.74
CA HIS A 78 9.43 -61.53 -4.12
C HIS A 78 10.36 -61.77 -2.89
N ARG A 79 9.88 -62.61 -1.94
CA ARG A 79 10.56 -63.54 -0.98
C ARG A 79 11.79 -63.05 -0.18
N GLN A 80 11.73 -62.91 1.15
CA GLN A 80 11.74 -63.96 2.21
C GLN A 80 12.93 -64.95 2.19
N LEU A 81 13.79 -64.87 3.21
CA LEU A 81 13.89 -65.84 4.35
C LEU A 81 14.88 -65.28 5.41
N GLY A 82 14.63 -65.54 6.71
CA GLY A 82 15.50 -65.14 7.85
C GLY A 82 16.42 -66.29 8.28
N PRO A 83 16.75 -66.47 9.59
CA PRO A 83 16.45 -65.65 10.78
C PRO A 83 17.70 -65.39 11.69
N THR A 84 17.58 -64.66 12.81
CA THR A 84 18.09 -65.08 14.15
C THR A 84 17.75 -64.10 15.30
N HIS A 85 17.04 -64.64 16.30
CA HIS A 85 16.82 -64.26 17.71
C HIS A 85 16.46 -62.83 18.22
N PRO A 86 15.55 -62.73 19.25
CA PRO A 86 15.03 -61.47 19.78
C PRO A 86 15.44 -61.15 21.24
N LEU A 87 15.44 -59.86 21.60
CA LEU A 87 15.49 -59.32 22.98
C LEU A 87 14.78 -57.94 23.02
N PRO A 88 14.21 -57.50 24.17
CA PRO A 88 13.15 -58.17 24.90
C PRO A 88 11.93 -57.26 25.14
N SER A 89 10.78 -57.86 25.48
CA SER A 89 9.52 -57.16 25.78
C SER A 89 9.57 -56.33 27.08
N PRO A 90 8.83 -55.21 27.20
CA PRO A 90 8.59 -54.57 28.48
C PRO A 90 7.68 -55.45 29.39
N PRO A 91 7.81 -55.36 30.73
CA PRO A 91 7.28 -56.34 31.68
C PRO A 91 5.76 -56.20 31.96
N PRO A 92 5.12 -57.26 32.51
CA PRO A 92 3.67 -57.32 32.75
C PRO A 92 3.22 -56.62 34.05
N GLU A 93 1.91 -56.41 34.17
CA GLU A 93 1.26 -55.80 35.33
C GLU A 93 1.50 -56.55 36.65
N THR A 94 1.64 -55.83 37.77
CA THR A 94 0.98 -56.20 39.05
C THR A 94 0.89 -55.06 40.08
N SER A 95 -0.31 -54.50 40.21
CA SER A 95 -0.93 -54.05 41.47
C SER A 95 -0.41 -52.81 42.26
N LYS A 96 -1.40 -52.01 42.70
CA LYS A 96 -1.41 -51.14 43.90
C LYS A 96 -0.53 -49.85 43.94
N ARG A 97 -0.90 -48.81 43.17
CA ARG A 97 -1.24 -47.45 43.72
C ARG A 97 -1.69 -46.37 42.68
N THR A 98 -2.83 -46.57 42.02
CA THR A 98 -3.47 -45.45 41.26
C THR A 98 -5.00 -45.44 41.25
N LYS A 99 -5.65 -45.95 42.32
CA LYS A 99 -7.09 -45.74 42.61
C LYS A 99 -7.44 -44.27 42.98
N LYS A 100 -6.80 -43.26 42.36
CA LYS A 100 -7.04 -41.83 42.63
C LYS A 100 -7.04 -40.90 41.40
N ARG A 101 -7.04 -41.41 40.16
CA ARG A 101 -7.15 -40.55 38.95
C ARG A 101 -8.05 -41.03 37.80
N ALA A 102 -8.64 -42.22 37.90
CA ALA A 102 -9.72 -42.68 37.00
C ALA A 102 -11.13 -42.54 37.61
N ARG A 103 -11.27 -41.78 38.72
CA ARG A 103 -12.54 -41.46 39.40
C ARG A 103 -12.75 -39.93 39.47
N ALA A 104 -12.22 -39.20 38.49
CA ALA A 104 -12.27 -37.72 38.43
C ALA A 104 -12.82 -37.19 37.08
N HIS A 105 -13.32 -38.07 36.20
CA HIS A 105 -13.95 -37.68 34.92
C HIS A 105 -15.20 -38.52 34.59
N ARG A 106 -15.91 -38.95 35.64
CA ARG A 106 -17.26 -39.55 35.54
C ARG A 106 -18.27 -38.98 36.56
N GLU A 107 -17.96 -37.83 37.17
CA GLU A 107 -18.88 -37.08 38.05
C GLU A 107 -19.11 -35.62 37.61
N GLU A 108 -18.42 -35.10 36.58
CA GLU A 108 -18.66 -33.74 36.03
C GLU A 108 -19.60 -33.70 34.81
N LEU A 109 -20.19 -34.84 34.41
CA LEU A 109 -21.22 -34.93 33.36
C LEU A 109 -22.62 -35.23 33.96
N ARG A 110 -22.92 -34.60 35.11
CA ARG A 110 -24.23 -34.63 35.78
C ARG A 110 -24.70 -33.24 36.26
N PHE A 111 -24.43 -32.20 35.49
CA PHE A 111 -25.22 -30.96 35.49
C PHE A 111 -25.43 -30.52 34.03
N LEU A 112 -26.46 -29.70 33.77
CA LEU A 112 -26.83 -29.10 32.47
C LEU A 112 -27.61 -29.96 31.45
N LYS A 113 -28.69 -30.59 31.91
CA LYS A 113 -30.02 -30.67 31.25
C LYS A 113 -31.02 -30.66 32.43
N THR A 114 -32.03 -29.79 32.61
CA THR A 114 -32.86 -28.85 31.80
C THR A 114 -33.53 -27.87 32.81
N PRO A 115 -34.45 -26.93 32.45
CA PRO A 115 -34.58 -26.09 31.25
C PRO A 115 -34.47 -24.58 31.58
N PHE A 116 -34.30 -23.73 30.56
CA PHE A 116 -34.23 -22.26 30.73
C PHE A 116 -35.64 -21.64 30.88
N HIS A 117 -36.22 -21.70 32.09
CA HIS A 117 -37.54 -21.12 32.35
C HIS A 117 -37.71 -20.60 33.79
N LEU A 118 -36.73 -19.82 34.29
CA LEU A 118 -36.84 -19.07 35.57
C LEU A 118 -35.77 -17.96 35.65
N ALA A 119 -35.84 -16.99 34.73
CA ALA A 119 -35.05 -15.75 34.76
C ALA A 119 -35.89 -14.51 34.37
N VAL A 120 -37.21 -14.56 34.60
CA VAL A 120 -38.18 -13.48 34.32
C VAL A 120 -38.98 -13.10 35.58
N SER A 121 -38.79 -13.79 36.72
CA SER A 121 -39.62 -13.61 37.93
C SER A 121 -38.87 -12.95 39.11
N ALA A 122 -37.78 -12.21 38.84
CA ALA A 122 -36.94 -11.57 39.86
C ALA A 122 -36.66 -10.07 39.62
N MET A 123 -37.38 -9.43 38.70
CA MET A 123 -37.31 -7.98 38.44
C MET A 123 -38.69 -7.27 38.46
N GLU A 124 -39.74 -7.91 38.97
CA GLU A 124 -41.11 -7.37 38.99
C GLU A 124 -41.72 -7.17 40.40
N SER A 125 -40.96 -7.36 41.50
CA SER A 125 -41.51 -7.33 42.86
C SER A 125 -41.12 -6.12 43.73
N HIS A 126 -40.21 -5.24 43.28
CA HIS A 126 -39.85 -4.00 43.98
C HIS A 126 -39.68 -2.83 43.00
N LEU A 127 -40.80 -2.15 42.66
CA LEU A 127 -40.90 -0.72 42.31
C LEU A 127 -42.36 -0.31 41.99
N LEU A 128 -43.30 -0.61 42.89
CA LEU A 128 -44.68 -0.12 42.83
C LEU A 128 -45.13 0.46 44.18
N SER A 129 -44.66 1.66 44.50
CA SER A 129 -45.36 2.57 45.42
C SER A 129 -44.93 4.02 45.15
N THR A 130 -45.85 4.96 45.43
CA THR A 130 -45.75 6.42 45.24
C THR A 130 -45.90 6.96 43.82
N SER A 131 -47.04 7.61 43.60
CA SER A 131 -47.35 8.45 42.44
C SER A 131 -46.74 9.85 42.62
N PRO A 132 -46.29 10.53 41.56
CA PRO A 132 -46.15 11.99 41.55
C PRO A 132 -47.17 12.68 40.64
N SER A 133 -47.69 13.80 41.14
CA SER A 133 -48.61 14.72 40.48
C SER A 133 -48.01 15.46 39.28
N THR A 134 -48.89 15.92 38.40
CA THR A 134 -48.64 16.79 37.25
C THR A 134 -47.88 18.07 37.59
N LEU A 135 -46.78 18.34 36.87
CA LEU A 135 -46.16 19.66 36.76
C LEU A 135 -45.75 19.93 35.30
N HIS A 136 -46.32 20.98 34.72
CA HIS A 136 -45.99 21.46 33.38
C HIS A 136 -44.73 22.34 33.40
N PHE A 137 -43.83 22.17 32.42
CA PHE A 137 -42.91 23.22 31.97
C PHE A 137 -42.82 23.23 30.42
N PRO A 138 -42.57 24.39 29.77
CA PRO A 138 -42.89 24.60 28.35
C PRO A 138 -41.71 24.40 27.38
N SER A 139 -42.05 24.17 26.12
CA SER A 139 -41.10 24.08 25.00
C SER A 139 -40.42 25.42 24.65
N PRO A 140 -39.14 25.45 24.23
CA PRO A 140 -38.47 26.68 23.80
C PRO A 140 -39.11 27.30 22.55
N LYS A 141 -39.31 28.62 22.57
CA LYS A 141 -39.80 29.38 21.40
C LYS A 141 -38.64 29.75 20.47
N THR A 142 -38.88 29.61 19.16
CA THR A 142 -38.00 30.10 18.10
C THR A 142 -37.93 31.63 18.07
N LEU A 143 -36.72 32.16 17.90
CA LEU A 143 -36.43 33.57 17.66
C LEU A 143 -35.60 33.67 16.37
N PHE A 144 -36.25 34.03 15.27
CA PHE A 144 -35.57 34.45 14.04
C PHE A 144 -36.18 35.76 13.54
N SER A 145 -35.33 36.75 13.28
CA SER A 145 -35.74 38.10 12.90
C SER A 145 -36.01 38.22 11.40
N ASN A 146 -36.99 39.05 11.06
CA ASN A 146 -37.32 39.36 9.68
C ASN A 146 -36.15 40.02 8.94
N LYS A 147 -35.77 39.47 7.77
CA LYS A 147 -35.22 40.26 6.66
C LYS A 147 -35.96 39.92 5.37
N THR A 148 -36.34 40.97 4.66
CA THR A 148 -37.16 40.98 3.45
C THR A 148 -36.45 40.36 2.24
N THR A 149 -37.15 39.55 1.45
CA THR A 149 -36.73 39.10 0.13
C THR A 149 -37.67 39.63 -0.96
N HIS A 150 -37.10 40.15 -2.05
CA HIS A 150 -37.86 40.59 -3.22
C HIS A 150 -38.44 39.38 -3.97
N ARG A 151 -39.71 39.46 -4.39
CA ARG A 151 -40.33 38.46 -5.27
C ARG A 151 -40.04 38.77 -6.74
N ASN A 152 -39.56 37.77 -7.47
CA ASN A 152 -39.47 37.78 -8.93
C ASN A 152 -40.67 36.97 -9.50
N PRO A 153 -41.57 37.55 -10.31
CA PRO A 153 -42.82 36.89 -10.69
C PRO A 153 -42.69 36.18 -12.05
N ASN A 154 -42.13 34.97 -12.09
CA ASN A 154 -42.19 34.08 -13.27
C ASN A 154 -41.98 32.59 -12.93
N PHE A 155 -42.78 32.06 -12.01
CA PHE A 155 -42.86 30.61 -11.76
C PHE A 155 -44.30 30.13 -11.88
N VAL A 156 -44.62 29.46 -13.00
CA VAL A 156 -45.92 28.80 -13.20
C VAL A 156 -45.95 27.54 -12.33
N SER A 157 -46.69 27.58 -11.23
CA SER A 157 -46.81 26.42 -10.33
C SER A 157 -47.62 25.30 -11.01
N LEU A 158 -46.98 24.15 -11.25
CA LEU A 158 -47.69 22.94 -11.69
C LEU A 158 -48.73 22.52 -10.64
N THR A 159 -49.94 22.22 -11.11
CA THR A 159 -51.08 21.89 -10.24
C THR A 159 -50.84 20.59 -9.45
N PRO A 160 -51.41 20.44 -8.23
CA PRO A 160 -51.18 19.26 -7.38
C PRO A 160 -51.48 17.93 -8.09
N LYS A 161 -52.53 17.88 -8.93
CA LYS A 161 -52.85 16.69 -9.74
C LYS A 161 -51.75 16.31 -10.74
N ARG A 162 -51.01 17.27 -11.31
CA ARG A 162 -49.87 16.97 -12.20
C ARG A 162 -48.66 16.48 -11.41
N LYS A 163 -48.39 17.03 -10.22
CA LYS A 163 -47.36 16.49 -9.31
C LYS A 163 -47.67 15.06 -8.87
N LEU A 164 -48.91 14.78 -8.46
CA LEU A 164 -49.36 13.42 -8.11
C LEU A 164 -49.34 12.46 -9.30
N ALA A 165 -49.70 12.88 -10.51
CA ALA A 165 -49.60 12.03 -11.69
C ALA A 165 -48.14 11.71 -12.09
N ILE A 166 -47.22 12.66 -11.90
CA ILE A 166 -45.78 12.43 -12.10
C ILE A 166 -45.25 11.49 -11.00
N GLN A 167 -45.58 11.71 -9.73
CA GLN A 167 -45.21 10.79 -8.63
C GLN A 167 -45.80 9.39 -8.80
N ALA A 168 -47.04 9.25 -9.26
CA ALA A 168 -47.65 7.95 -9.51
C ALA A 168 -46.95 7.21 -10.66
N LYS A 169 -46.53 7.93 -11.72
CA LYS A 169 -45.78 7.35 -12.83
C LYS A 169 -44.31 7.03 -12.47
N LEU A 170 -43.76 7.69 -11.45
CA LEU A 170 -42.45 7.37 -10.85
C LEU A 170 -42.52 6.20 -9.86
N MET A 171 -43.72 5.77 -9.42
CA MET A 171 -43.92 4.63 -8.51
C MET A 171 -44.24 3.32 -9.23
N GLU A 172 -44.33 3.32 -10.56
CA GLU A 172 -44.58 2.11 -11.36
C GLU A 172 -43.22 1.42 -11.62
N LYS A 173 -42.98 0.29 -10.95
CA LYS A 173 -41.72 -0.47 -11.07
C LYS A 173 -41.46 -0.89 -12.51
N GLU A 174 -40.21 -0.80 -12.94
CA GLU A 174 -39.81 -1.24 -14.28
C GLU A 174 -39.61 -2.76 -14.37
N ASN A 175 -39.98 -3.34 -15.51
CA ASN A 175 -39.68 -4.73 -15.81
C ASN A 175 -38.17 -4.89 -16.05
N LYS A 176 -37.51 -5.71 -15.22
CA LYS A 176 -36.05 -5.90 -15.24
C LYS A 176 -35.54 -6.45 -16.58
N LEU A 177 -34.40 -5.94 -17.04
CA LEU A 177 -33.76 -6.32 -18.31
C LEU A 177 -33.40 -7.82 -18.40
N TRP A 178 -33.08 -8.46 -17.28
CA TRP A 178 -32.82 -9.90 -17.18
C TRP A 178 -34.09 -10.74 -16.91
N GLY A 179 -35.26 -10.10 -16.83
CA GLY A 179 -36.54 -10.69 -16.41
C GLY A 179 -37.23 -11.60 -17.41
N GLY A 180 -36.80 -11.64 -18.69
CA GLY A 180 -37.53 -12.31 -19.80
C GLY A 180 -37.75 -13.82 -19.68
N ARG A 181 -37.25 -14.48 -18.62
CA ARG A 181 -37.47 -15.89 -18.29
C ARG A 181 -38.42 -16.11 -17.10
N PHE A 182 -38.74 -15.08 -16.33
CA PHE A 182 -39.42 -15.21 -15.05
C PHE A 182 -40.89 -14.79 -15.14
N GLU A 183 -41.78 -15.65 -14.63
CA GLU A 183 -43.24 -15.42 -14.63
C GLU A 183 -43.72 -14.49 -13.49
N GLN A 184 -42.84 -14.18 -12.55
CA GLN A 184 -43.12 -13.37 -11.35
C GLN A 184 -42.00 -12.36 -11.10
N THR A 185 -42.35 -11.23 -10.49
CA THR A 185 -41.39 -10.21 -10.03
C THR A 185 -40.68 -10.64 -8.75
N VAL A 186 -39.46 -10.14 -8.54
CA VAL A 186 -38.73 -10.31 -7.27
C VAL A 186 -39.40 -9.48 -6.17
N THR A 187 -39.39 -10.01 -4.94
CA THR A 187 -39.95 -9.29 -3.78
C THR A 187 -39.03 -8.13 -3.35
N ASP A 188 -39.60 -7.05 -2.83
CA ASP A 188 -38.87 -5.85 -2.37
C ASP A 188 -37.68 -6.16 -1.46
N LYS A 189 -37.80 -7.18 -0.60
CA LYS A 189 -36.73 -7.61 0.31
C LYS A 189 -35.54 -8.23 -0.41
N VAL A 190 -35.80 -8.96 -1.50
CA VAL A 190 -34.74 -9.52 -2.34
C VAL A 190 -34.10 -8.39 -3.12
N GLU A 191 -34.89 -7.53 -3.76
CA GLU A 191 -34.37 -6.41 -4.55
C GLU A 191 -33.44 -5.51 -3.72
N LYS A 192 -33.88 -5.08 -2.53
CA LYS A 192 -33.08 -4.28 -1.59
C LYS A 192 -31.85 -5.01 -1.02
N PHE A 193 -31.81 -6.33 -1.06
CA PHE A 193 -30.64 -7.10 -0.65
C PHE A 193 -29.66 -7.35 -1.80
N THR A 194 -30.15 -7.34 -3.05
CA THR A 194 -29.35 -7.59 -4.26
C THR A 194 -28.87 -6.34 -4.98
N GLU A 195 -29.48 -5.17 -4.71
CA GLU A 195 -29.06 -3.90 -5.28
C GLU A 195 -27.60 -3.59 -4.92
N SER A 196 -26.91 -2.94 -5.85
CA SER A 196 -25.57 -2.41 -5.63
C SER A 196 -25.48 -0.90 -5.90
N ILE A 197 -26.54 -0.27 -6.43
CA ILE A 197 -26.53 1.15 -6.78
C ILE A 197 -26.30 2.10 -5.60
N SER A 198 -26.58 1.67 -4.37
CA SER A 198 -26.24 2.42 -3.17
C SER A 198 -24.73 2.74 -3.06
N PHE A 199 -23.86 1.87 -3.59
CA PHE A 199 -22.39 2.01 -3.61
C PHE A 199 -21.72 1.98 -4.99
N ASP A 200 -22.17 1.17 -5.94
CA ASP A 200 -21.50 0.95 -7.24
C ASP A 200 -21.67 2.10 -8.25
N LYS A 201 -22.57 3.05 -7.97
CA LYS A 201 -22.67 4.33 -8.70
C LYS A 201 -21.34 5.07 -8.83
N GLU A 202 -20.38 4.83 -7.93
CA GLU A 202 -18.99 5.33 -8.01
C GLU A 202 -18.26 4.91 -9.31
N LEU A 203 -18.71 3.84 -9.97
CA LEU A 203 -18.14 3.31 -11.22
C LEU A 203 -18.71 3.97 -12.50
N TYR A 204 -19.64 4.93 -12.39
CA TYR A 204 -20.35 5.47 -13.58
C TYR A 204 -19.43 6.00 -14.68
N LYS A 205 -18.31 6.65 -14.31
CA LYS A 205 -17.33 7.17 -15.28
C LYS A 205 -16.67 6.03 -16.06
N HIS A 206 -16.37 4.94 -15.37
CA HIS A 206 -15.70 3.77 -15.92
C HIS A 206 -16.63 2.96 -16.81
N ASP A 207 -17.89 2.75 -16.41
CA ASP A 207 -18.91 2.12 -17.27
C ASP A 207 -19.18 2.94 -18.54
N ILE A 208 -19.33 4.26 -18.42
CA ILE A 208 -19.52 5.14 -19.58
C ILE A 208 -18.31 5.07 -20.52
N MET A 209 -17.09 5.08 -19.98
CA MET A 209 -15.87 4.95 -20.76
C MET A 209 -15.76 3.58 -21.46
N GLY A 210 -16.02 2.49 -20.73
CA GLY A 210 -16.07 1.12 -21.25
C GLY A 210 -17.13 0.95 -22.34
N SER A 211 -18.31 1.51 -22.13
CA SER A 211 -19.42 1.52 -23.08
C SER A 211 -19.12 2.33 -24.35
N LYS A 212 -18.45 3.48 -24.25
CA LYS A 212 -17.98 4.27 -25.41
C LYS A 212 -16.94 3.51 -26.25
N ALA A 213 -15.97 2.86 -25.59
CA ALA A 213 -14.98 2.03 -26.26
C ALA A 213 -15.61 0.81 -26.96
N HIS A 214 -16.54 0.13 -26.28
CA HIS A 214 -17.26 -1.02 -26.82
C HIS A 214 -18.13 -0.66 -28.03
N ALA A 215 -18.92 0.41 -27.95
CA ALA A 215 -19.73 0.90 -29.07
C ALA A 215 -18.87 1.19 -30.32
N SER A 216 -17.73 1.84 -30.12
CA SER A 216 -16.78 2.17 -31.18
C SER A 216 -16.19 0.92 -31.85
N MET A 217 -15.88 -0.11 -31.06
CA MET A 217 -15.42 -1.40 -31.57
C MET A 217 -16.53 -2.16 -32.33
N LEU A 218 -17.76 -2.19 -31.81
CA LEU A 218 -18.89 -2.82 -32.50
C LEU A 218 -19.13 -2.20 -33.89
N ALA A 219 -19.04 -0.87 -34.02
CA ALA A 219 -19.15 -0.19 -35.31
C ALA A 219 -17.99 -0.55 -36.25
N LYS A 220 -16.75 -0.54 -35.71
CA LYS A 220 -15.55 -0.90 -36.48
C LYS A 220 -15.60 -2.33 -37.05
N GLN A 221 -16.25 -3.25 -36.35
CA GLN A 221 -16.47 -4.64 -36.76
C GLN A 221 -17.77 -4.84 -37.57
N GLY A 222 -18.50 -3.77 -37.90
CA GLY A 222 -19.74 -3.83 -38.68
C GLY A 222 -20.93 -4.46 -37.95
N LEU A 223 -20.85 -4.62 -36.61
CA LEU A 223 -21.91 -5.19 -35.78
C LEU A 223 -23.02 -4.19 -35.45
N ILE A 224 -22.71 -2.88 -35.51
CA ILE A 224 -23.68 -1.77 -35.46
C ILE A 224 -23.34 -0.72 -36.52
N GLY A 225 -24.28 0.17 -36.86
CA GLY A 225 -24.02 1.26 -37.79
C GLY A 225 -23.21 2.40 -37.15
N GLU A 226 -22.46 3.15 -37.95
CA GLU A 226 -21.74 4.36 -37.50
C GLU A 226 -22.70 5.40 -36.87
N SER A 227 -23.92 5.52 -37.41
CA SER A 227 -24.99 6.38 -36.86
C SER A 227 -25.53 5.87 -35.52
N ASP A 228 -25.58 4.55 -35.29
CA ASP A 228 -25.95 3.98 -34.00
C ASP A 228 -24.89 4.33 -32.96
N LYS A 229 -23.60 4.11 -33.31
CA LYS A 229 -22.44 4.44 -32.49
C LYS A 229 -22.41 5.93 -32.13
N ASP A 230 -22.55 6.83 -33.10
CA ASP A 230 -22.57 8.28 -32.85
C ASP A 230 -23.72 8.69 -31.92
N SER A 231 -24.87 8.01 -32.01
CA SER A 231 -26.03 8.24 -31.13
C SER A 231 -25.77 7.73 -29.71
N ILE A 232 -25.15 6.55 -29.58
CA ILE A 232 -24.73 5.97 -28.30
C ILE A 232 -23.72 6.88 -27.59
N LEU A 233 -22.66 7.32 -28.29
CA LEU A 233 -21.62 8.18 -27.71
C LEU A 233 -22.21 9.47 -27.15
N LYS A 234 -23.04 10.18 -27.94
CA LYS A 234 -23.72 11.41 -27.50
C LYS A 234 -24.70 11.18 -26.35
N GLY A 235 -25.42 10.06 -26.34
CA GLY A 235 -26.32 9.69 -25.25
C GLY A 235 -25.55 9.45 -23.95
N LEU A 236 -24.41 8.76 -24.03
CA LEU A 236 -23.53 8.51 -22.89
C LEU A 236 -22.83 9.78 -22.39
N ASP A 237 -22.45 10.72 -23.27
CA ASP A 237 -21.95 12.04 -22.89
C ASP A 237 -22.99 12.85 -22.09
N GLU A 238 -24.24 12.88 -22.56
CA GLU A 238 -25.33 13.59 -21.88
C GLU A 238 -25.72 12.92 -20.54
N ILE A 239 -25.66 11.58 -20.45
CA ILE A 239 -25.83 10.87 -19.18
C ILE A 239 -24.70 11.25 -18.20
N GLN A 240 -23.45 11.25 -18.64
CA GLN A 240 -22.32 11.65 -17.81
C GLN A 240 -22.49 13.09 -17.29
N ARG A 241 -22.87 14.02 -18.18
CA ARG A 241 -23.16 15.42 -17.82
C ARG A 241 -24.25 15.53 -16.76
N LYS A 242 -25.35 14.79 -16.89
CA LYS A 242 -26.44 14.77 -15.89
C LYS A 242 -25.98 14.24 -14.54
N ILE A 243 -25.17 13.18 -14.52
CA ILE A 243 -24.63 12.62 -13.26
C ILE A 243 -23.71 13.64 -12.59
N GLU A 244 -22.79 14.25 -13.34
CA GLU A 244 -21.85 15.26 -12.84
C GLU A 244 -22.54 16.56 -12.39
N ALA A 245 -23.69 16.90 -12.97
CA ALA A 245 -24.54 18.03 -12.56
C ALA A 245 -25.47 17.72 -11.36
N GLY A 246 -25.57 16.45 -10.92
CA GLY A 246 -26.55 16.03 -9.91
C GLY A 246 -28.00 16.00 -10.42
N GLU A 247 -28.19 16.01 -11.74
CA GLU A 247 -29.48 15.97 -12.44
C GLU A 247 -29.96 14.53 -12.74
N PHE A 248 -29.10 13.52 -12.54
CA PHE A 248 -29.41 12.12 -12.80
C PHE A 248 -30.15 11.46 -11.62
N GLU A 249 -31.30 10.86 -11.90
CA GLU A 249 -32.10 10.13 -10.92
C GLU A 249 -31.68 8.65 -10.87
N TRP A 250 -30.92 8.28 -9.84
CA TRP A 250 -30.55 6.90 -9.56
C TRP A 250 -31.74 6.14 -8.97
N ARG A 251 -32.01 4.93 -9.48
CA ARG A 251 -33.14 4.09 -9.08
C ARG A 251 -32.69 2.74 -8.52
N GLU A 252 -33.19 2.39 -7.33
CA GLU A 252 -32.96 1.09 -6.68
C GLU A 252 -33.62 -0.08 -7.44
N ASP A 253 -34.77 0.13 -8.09
CA ASP A 253 -35.43 -0.91 -8.90
C ASP A 253 -34.69 -1.25 -10.20
N ARG A 254 -33.78 -0.36 -10.63
CA ARG A 254 -32.79 -0.60 -11.68
C ARG A 254 -31.54 -1.35 -11.18
N GLU A 255 -31.47 -1.78 -9.92
CA GLU A 255 -30.46 -2.72 -9.36
C GLU A 255 -29.00 -2.22 -9.28
N ASP A 256 -28.36 -1.92 -10.41
CA ASP A 256 -26.93 -1.58 -10.53
C ASP A 256 -26.69 -0.29 -11.34
N VAL A 257 -25.47 0.27 -11.25
CA VAL A 257 -25.02 1.44 -12.04
C VAL A 257 -25.24 1.26 -13.54
N HIS A 258 -24.97 0.06 -14.05
CA HIS A 258 -24.99 -0.26 -15.48
C HIS A 258 -26.41 -0.27 -16.06
N MET A 259 -27.38 -0.87 -15.36
CA MET A 259 -28.80 -0.91 -15.69
C MET A 259 -29.42 0.48 -15.57
N ASN A 260 -29.00 1.29 -14.60
CA ASN A 260 -29.39 2.69 -14.51
C ASN A 260 -28.97 3.47 -15.77
N ILE A 261 -27.73 3.31 -16.24
CA ILE A 261 -27.19 3.94 -17.45
C ILE A 261 -27.85 3.37 -18.72
N GLU A 262 -27.96 2.04 -18.83
CA GLU A 262 -28.49 1.31 -20.00
C GLU A 262 -29.99 1.58 -20.24
N ALA A 263 -30.79 1.64 -19.17
CA ALA A 263 -32.20 2.04 -19.25
C ALA A 263 -32.34 3.51 -19.67
N THR A 264 -31.61 4.42 -19.03
CA THR A 264 -31.65 5.87 -19.36
C THR A 264 -31.18 6.15 -20.78
N LEU A 265 -30.17 5.42 -21.26
CA LEU A 265 -29.72 5.51 -22.65
C LEU A 265 -30.82 5.04 -23.62
N THR A 266 -31.51 3.94 -23.28
CA THR A 266 -32.62 3.41 -24.08
C THR A 266 -33.80 4.38 -24.13
N GLU A 267 -34.13 5.05 -23.02
CA GLU A 267 -35.14 6.12 -22.97
C GLU A 267 -34.76 7.33 -23.83
N MET A 268 -33.46 7.66 -23.90
CA MET A 268 -32.95 8.83 -24.61
C MET A 268 -32.80 8.63 -26.13
N ILE A 269 -32.34 7.46 -26.60
CA ILE A 269 -32.03 7.23 -28.02
C ILE A 269 -32.77 6.05 -28.67
N GLY A 270 -33.47 5.21 -27.91
CA GLY A 270 -34.25 4.09 -28.44
C GLY A 270 -33.41 2.90 -28.92
N GLU A 271 -33.76 2.35 -30.09
CA GLU A 271 -33.17 1.10 -30.63
C GLU A 271 -31.63 1.05 -30.70
N PRO A 272 -30.89 2.13 -31.06
CA PRO A 272 -29.43 2.13 -31.00
C PRO A 272 -28.86 1.69 -29.64
N ALA A 273 -29.47 2.11 -28.53
CA ALA A 273 -29.01 1.74 -27.18
C ALA A 273 -29.05 0.23 -26.95
N LYS A 274 -30.11 -0.44 -27.41
CA LYS A 274 -30.31 -1.89 -27.25
C LYS A 274 -29.24 -2.72 -27.94
N LYS A 275 -28.58 -2.17 -28.97
CA LYS A 275 -27.47 -2.83 -29.68
C LYS A 275 -26.16 -2.81 -28.88
N LEU A 276 -26.00 -1.93 -27.88
CA LEU A 276 -24.77 -1.75 -27.11
C LEU A 276 -24.35 -2.99 -26.32
N HIS A 277 -25.30 -3.81 -25.85
CA HIS A 277 -25.00 -5.04 -25.11
C HIS A 277 -24.50 -6.19 -26.02
N THR A 278 -24.48 -6.01 -27.34
CA THR A 278 -23.99 -7.04 -28.28
C THR A 278 -22.55 -7.45 -27.93
N ALA A 279 -22.29 -8.76 -27.83
CA ALA A 279 -20.97 -9.31 -27.49
C ALA A 279 -20.37 -8.79 -26.16
N ARG A 280 -21.22 -8.52 -25.16
CA ARG A 280 -20.83 -8.11 -23.80
C ARG A 280 -21.64 -8.90 -22.76
N SER A 281 -21.17 -8.94 -21.53
CA SER A 281 -21.91 -9.38 -20.36
C SER A 281 -21.73 -8.38 -19.23
N ARG A 282 -22.58 -8.45 -18.19
CA ARG A 282 -22.31 -7.72 -16.95
C ARG A 282 -21.01 -8.19 -16.28
N ASN A 283 -20.64 -9.46 -16.43
CA ASN A 283 -19.48 -10.08 -15.77
C ASN A 283 -18.14 -9.47 -16.21
N ASP A 284 -17.92 -9.30 -17.53
CA ASP A 284 -16.69 -8.71 -18.06
C ASP A 284 -16.73 -7.18 -18.06
N GLN A 285 -17.91 -6.58 -18.15
CA GLN A 285 -18.15 -5.15 -17.97
C GLN A 285 -17.75 -4.68 -16.55
N VAL A 286 -18.39 -5.23 -15.50
CA VAL A 286 -18.13 -4.80 -14.12
C VAL A 286 -16.67 -4.96 -13.71
N LEU A 287 -15.99 -6.01 -14.19
CA LEU A 287 -14.57 -6.21 -13.90
C LEU A 287 -13.66 -5.22 -14.67
N THR A 288 -14.08 -4.80 -15.86
CA THR A 288 -13.39 -3.74 -16.62
C THR A 288 -13.50 -2.43 -15.85
N ASP A 289 -14.71 -2.06 -15.44
CA ASP A 289 -14.98 -0.82 -14.73
C ASP A 289 -14.22 -0.78 -13.40
N PHE A 290 -14.23 -1.88 -12.65
CA PHE A 290 -13.59 -1.96 -11.35
C PHE A 290 -12.05 -1.95 -11.44
N LYS A 291 -11.45 -2.59 -12.46
CA LYS A 291 -9.99 -2.46 -12.72
C LYS A 291 -9.62 -1.03 -13.11
N LEU A 292 -10.44 -0.33 -13.91
CA LEU A 292 -10.22 1.08 -14.24
C LEU A 292 -10.31 1.97 -13.00
N TRP A 293 -11.35 1.79 -12.18
CA TRP A 293 -11.50 2.51 -10.92
C TRP A 293 -10.33 2.27 -9.96
N CYS A 294 -9.83 1.03 -9.86
CA CYS A 294 -8.67 0.69 -9.02
C CYS A 294 -7.38 1.36 -9.53
N ARG A 295 -7.18 1.45 -10.85
CA ARG A 295 -6.03 2.19 -11.43
C ARG A 295 -6.05 3.67 -11.03
N ASP A 296 -7.21 4.31 -11.09
CA ASP A 296 -7.37 5.71 -10.68
C ASP A 296 -7.24 5.88 -9.15
N ALA A 297 -7.72 4.91 -8.37
CA ALA A 297 -7.58 4.89 -6.92
C ALA A 297 -6.11 4.78 -6.48
N ILE A 298 -5.33 3.95 -7.16
CA ILE A 298 -3.87 3.86 -6.97
C ILE A 298 -3.20 5.21 -7.23
N ASP A 299 -3.55 5.91 -8.31
CA ASP A 299 -2.97 7.23 -8.61
C ASP A 299 -3.30 8.27 -7.53
N ARG A 300 -4.54 8.27 -7.02
CA ARG A 300 -4.94 9.13 -5.90
C ARG A 300 -4.13 8.83 -4.63
N ILE A 301 -3.99 7.56 -4.25
CA ILE A 301 -3.23 7.17 -3.05
C ILE A 301 -1.73 7.50 -3.22
N ALA A 302 -1.14 7.23 -4.39
CA ALA A 302 0.25 7.55 -4.68
C ALA A 302 0.53 9.07 -4.62
N ALA A 303 -0.40 9.90 -5.11
CA ALA A 303 -0.32 11.35 -4.96
C ALA A 303 -0.44 11.79 -3.49
N SER A 304 -1.36 11.22 -2.71
CA SER A 304 -1.49 11.49 -1.27
C SER A 304 -0.24 11.05 -0.48
N ILE A 305 0.40 9.94 -0.87
CA ILE A 305 1.71 9.52 -0.36
C ILE A 305 2.78 10.57 -0.66
N LYS A 306 2.91 11.04 -1.92
CA LYS A 306 3.89 12.10 -2.28
C LYS A 306 3.66 13.37 -1.45
N ASN A 307 2.41 13.75 -1.21
CA ASN A 307 2.07 14.92 -0.39
C ASN A 307 2.54 14.77 1.07
N LEU A 308 2.31 13.61 1.69
CA LEU A 308 2.81 13.31 3.03
C LEU A 308 4.34 13.25 3.09
N GLN A 309 4.99 12.61 2.11
CA GLN A 309 6.45 12.59 2.00
C GLN A 309 7.02 14.03 1.92
N VAL A 310 6.44 14.91 1.10
CA VAL A 310 6.84 16.32 1.00
C VAL A 310 6.65 17.07 2.32
N ALA A 311 5.53 16.86 3.03
CA ALA A 311 5.28 17.47 4.33
C ALA A 311 6.32 17.03 5.38
N MET A 312 6.61 15.72 5.43
CA MET A 312 7.61 15.14 6.33
C MET A 312 9.03 15.63 6.05
N VAL A 313 9.42 15.77 4.78
CA VAL A 313 10.74 16.33 4.41
C VAL A 313 10.83 17.81 4.73
N LYS A 314 9.77 18.61 4.51
CA LYS A 314 9.74 20.02 4.94
C LYS A 314 9.83 20.18 6.45
N LEU A 315 9.17 19.30 7.22
CA LEU A 315 9.29 19.27 8.67
C LEU A 315 10.71 18.89 9.13
N ALA A 316 11.37 17.98 8.42
CA ALA A 316 12.76 17.60 8.67
C ALA A 316 13.74 18.75 8.37
N LEU A 317 13.62 19.42 7.23
CA LEU A 317 14.41 20.63 6.89
C LEU A 317 14.24 21.73 7.95
N SER A 318 13.00 21.97 8.39
CA SER A 318 12.68 22.95 9.45
C SER A 318 13.26 22.61 10.82
N ASN A 319 13.78 21.38 10.99
CA ASN A 319 14.36 20.87 12.24
C ASN A 319 15.75 20.25 12.03
N GLU A 320 16.51 20.73 11.03
CA GLU A 320 17.92 20.38 10.87
C GLU A 320 18.73 20.62 12.16
N GLY A 321 19.68 19.73 12.43
CA GLY A 321 20.51 19.73 13.63
C GLY A 321 19.80 19.38 14.95
N LEU A 322 18.47 19.23 14.99
CA LEU A 322 17.78 18.89 16.24
C LEU A 322 18.04 17.42 16.62
N ILE A 323 18.78 17.22 17.70
CA ILE A 323 19.03 15.90 18.30
C ILE A 323 17.86 15.53 19.21
N VAL A 324 17.41 14.28 19.13
CA VAL A 324 16.40 13.65 19.99
C VAL A 324 16.94 12.30 20.51
N PRO A 325 16.45 11.81 21.67
CA PRO A 325 16.76 10.45 22.07
C PRO A 325 16.11 9.45 21.10
N GLY A 326 16.91 8.55 20.53
CA GLY A 326 16.43 7.38 19.79
C GLY A 326 15.99 6.28 20.75
N TYR A 327 14.93 5.56 20.41
CA TYR A 327 14.30 4.57 21.29
C TYR A 327 14.36 3.14 20.74
N THR A 328 14.65 2.17 21.63
CA THR A 328 14.40 0.75 21.41
C THR A 328 13.69 0.18 22.64
N HIS A 329 12.63 -0.61 22.45
CA HIS A 329 11.75 -1.05 23.56
C HIS A 329 11.20 0.11 24.43
N LEU A 330 11.03 1.30 23.83
CA LEU A 330 10.72 2.57 24.49
C LEU A 330 11.72 2.99 25.59
N GLN A 331 12.90 2.36 25.63
CA GLN A 331 14.06 2.81 26.38
C GLN A 331 14.95 3.69 25.50
N ARG A 332 15.61 4.68 26.10
CA ARG A 332 16.57 5.53 25.37
C ARG A 332 17.81 4.71 25.03
N ALA A 333 18.23 4.75 23.77
CA ALA A 333 19.34 3.95 23.27
C ALA A 333 20.54 4.83 22.88
N GLN A 334 20.37 5.72 21.90
CA GLN A 334 21.43 6.53 21.30
C GLN A 334 20.86 7.91 20.90
N PRO A 335 21.67 8.97 20.78
CA PRO A 335 21.19 10.24 20.25
C PRO A 335 21.04 10.13 18.72
N VAL A 336 19.94 10.63 18.18
CA VAL A 336 19.69 10.66 16.74
C VAL A 336 19.21 12.04 16.31
N LEU A 337 19.43 12.40 15.05
CA LEU A 337 18.84 13.59 14.45
C LEU A 337 17.36 13.35 14.17
N LEU A 338 16.50 14.25 14.61
CA LEU A 338 15.06 14.19 14.32
C LEU A 338 14.76 14.08 12.81
N PRO A 339 15.45 14.81 11.91
CA PRO A 339 15.35 14.58 10.47
C PRO A 339 15.53 13.11 10.05
N HIS A 340 16.44 12.37 10.68
CA HIS A 340 16.68 10.96 10.36
C HIS A 340 15.48 10.06 10.71
N LEU A 341 14.83 10.32 11.86
CA LEU A 341 13.59 9.62 12.24
C LEU A 341 12.44 9.96 11.30
N LEU A 342 12.28 11.23 10.92
CA LEU A 342 11.22 11.65 9.99
C LEU A 342 11.41 11.02 8.59
N LEU A 343 12.66 10.97 8.09
CA LEU A 343 12.99 10.31 6.82
C LEU A 343 12.77 8.79 6.86
N ALA A 344 12.91 8.13 8.01
CA ALA A 344 12.59 6.71 8.14
C ALA A 344 11.10 6.38 7.86
N TYR A 345 10.18 7.35 8.03
CA TYR A 345 8.78 7.23 7.59
C TYR A 345 8.61 7.56 6.10
N VAL A 346 9.37 8.53 5.55
CA VAL A 346 9.40 8.84 4.11
C VAL A 346 9.83 7.60 3.29
N GLU A 347 10.82 6.87 3.78
CA GLU A 347 11.29 5.59 3.23
C GLU A 347 10.24 4.47 3.30
N GLN A 348 9.41 4.44 4.35
CA GLN A 348 8.30 3.48 4.46
C GLN A 348 7.25 3.75 3.38
N LEU A 349 6.80 5.00 3.29
CA LEU A 349 5.82 5.47 2.32
C LEU A 349 6.28 5.28 0.87
N GLU A 350 7.58 5.44 0.59
CA GLU A 350 8.16 5.19 -0.73
C GLU A 350 7.97 3.74 -1.19
N ARG A 351 8.21 2.78 -0.29
CA ARG A 351 8.01 1.35 -0.60
C ARG A 351 6.53 1.05 -0.82
N ASP A 352 5.64 1.78 -0.17
CA ASP A 352 4.20 1.61 -0.35
C ASP A 352 3.75 2.15 -1.71
N ALA A 353 4.22 3.34 -2.12
CA ALA A 353 4.04 3.87 -3.47
C ALA A 353 4.59 2.91 -4.55
N GLY A 354 5.78 2.34 -4.35
CA GLY A 354 6.36 1.33 -5.23
C GLY A 354 5.46 0.10 -5.40
N ARG A 355 4.94 -0.46 -4.30
CA ARG A 355 4.01 -1.61 -4.34
C ARG A 355 2.69 -1.27 -5.03
N LEU A 356 2.16 -0.06 -4.85
CA LEU A 356 0.95 0.40 -5.53
C LEU A 356 1.17 0.45 -7.05
N LEU A 357 2.30 0.99 -7.51
CA LEU A 357 2.65 1.04 -8.93
C LEU A 357 2.86 -0.36 -9.53
N ASP A 358 3.52 -1.26 -8.79
CA ASP A 358 3.68 -2.67 -9.19
C ASP A 358 2.32 -3.39 -9.35
N CYS A 359 1.39 -3.16 -8.41
CA CYS A 359 0.02 -3.69 -8.47
C CYS A 359 -0.75 -3.11 -9.67
N LYS A 360 -0.60 -1.80 -9.92
CA LYS A 360 -1.19 -1.11 -11.09
C LYS A 360 -0.75 -1.76 -12.41
N LEU A 361 0.53 -2.11 -12.53
CA LEU A 361 1.07 -2.79 -13.73
C LEU A 361 0.46 -4.18 -13.91
N ARG A 362 0.31 -4.97 -12.84
CA ARG A 362 -0.29 -6.32 -12.91
C ARG A 362 -1.77 -6.28 -13.26
N MET A 363 -2.53 -5.34 -12.72
CA MET A 363 -3.96 -5.22 -13.02
C MET A 363 -4.27 -4.61 -14.39
N ASN A 364 -3.27 -4.09 -15.13
CA ASN A 364 -3.48 -3.36 -16.37
C ASN A 364 -3.74 -4.24 -17.61
N PHE A 365 -4.57 -5.28 -17.47
CA PHE A 365 -5.05 -6.10 -18.58
C PHE A 365 -6.57 -6.09 -18.64
N CYS A 366 -7.13 -5.95 -19.85
CA CYS A 366 -8.55 -5.72 -20.06
C CYS A 366 -9.39 -7.02 -20.06
N PRO A 367 -10.40 -7.17 -19.19
CA PRO A 367 -11.30 -8.32 -19.23
C PRO A 367 -12.37 -8.21 -20.33
N LEU A 368 -12.74 -6.99 -20.75
CA LEU A 368 -13.80 -6.73 -21.73
C LEU A 368 -13.68 -7.59 -23.00
N GLY A 369 -14.81 -8.15 -23.43
CA GLY A 369 -14.90 -9.14 -24.51
C GLY A 369 -14.76 -10.60 -24.03
N ALA A 370 -14.60 -10.85 -22.73
CA ALA A 370 -14.72 -12.20 -22.15
C ALA A 370 -16.19 -12.67 -22.03
N CYS A 371 -17.16 -11.75 -22.18
CA CYS A 371 -18.59 -12.00 -22.03
C CYS A 371 -18.88 -12.69 -20.68
N ALA A 372 -19.81 -13.65 -20.63
CA ALA A 372 -20.25 -14.25 -19.37
C ALA A 372 -19.17 -15.16 -18.73
N LEU A 373 -18.42 -15.90 -19.54
CA LEU A 373 -17.31 -16.80 -19.15
C LEU A 373 -16.57 -17.43 -20.34
N ALA A 374 -17.18 -17.45 -21.54
CA ALA A 374 -16.70 -18.22 -22.70
C ALA A 374 -16.23 -17.36 -23.88
N GLY A 375 -16.28 -16.04 -23.77
CA GLY A 375 -16.15 -15.12 -24.91
C GLY A 375 -17.42 -15.08 -25.75
N THR A 376 -17.26 -14.70 -27.02
CA THR A 376 -18.36 -14.54 -28.00
C THR A 376 -18.04 -15.25 -29.31
N GLY A 377 -19.07 -15.65 -30.05
CA GLY A 377 -18.95 -16.10 -31.44
C GLY A 377 -18.92 -14.97 -32.48
N LEU A 378 -19.06 -13.71 -32.04
CA LEU A 378 -18.99 -12.52 -32.90
C LEU A 378 -17.54 -12.01 -33.03
N PRO A 379 -17.14 -11.47 -34.19
CA PRO A 379 -15.76 -11.03 -34.46
C PRO A 379 -15.44 -9.70 -33.77
N ILE A 380 -15.32 -9.69 -32.44
CA ILE A 380 -14.94 -8.48 -31.68
C ILE A 380 -13.43 -8.26 -31.66
N ASP A 381 -13.00 -7.00 -31.61
CA ASP A 381 -11.60 -6.63 -31.40
C ASP A 381 -11.34 -6.22 -29.95
N ARG A 382 -10.80 -7.16 -29.16
CA ARG A 382 -10.42 -6.91 -27.77
C ARG A 382 -9.17 -6.03 -27.65
N PHE A 383 -8.30 -5.97 -28.65
CA PHE A 383 -7.13 -5.10 -28.62
C PHE A 383 -7.56 -3.63 -28.79
N MET A 384 -8.46 -3.35 -29.73
CA MET A 384 -9.05 -2.02 -29.91
C MET A 384 -9.70 -1.47 -28.64
N THR A 385 -10.49 -2.28 -27.93
CA THR A 385 -11.08 -1.84 -26.65
C THR A 385 -10.05 -1.72 -25.53
N SER A 386 -9.04 -2.59 -25.48
CA SER A 386 -7.94 -2.49 -24.51
C SER A 386 -7.14 -1.20 -24.68
N GLU A 387 -6.78 -0.86 -25.91
CA GLU A 387 -6.05 0.35 -26.28
C GLU A 387 -6.85 1.62 -25.95
N ALA A 388 -8.13 1.66 -26.34
CA ALA A 388 -9.03 2.78 -26.04
C ALA A 388 -9.23 3.03 -24.54
N LEU A 389 -9.10 2.00 -23.71
CA LEU A 389 -9.20 2.06 -22.24
C LEU A 389 -7.82 2.12 -21.53
N GLY A 390 -6.74 2.32 -22.30
CA GLY A 390 -5.37 2.45 -21.79
C GLY A 390 -4.85 1.22 -21.03
N PHE A 391 -5.40 0.03 -21.30
CA PHE A 391 -4.86 -1.25 -20.81
C PHE A 391 -3.68 -1.69 -21.67
N THR A 392 -2.77 -2.48 -21.10
CA THR A 392 -1.57 -2.98 -21.80
C THR A 392 -1.93 -4.00 -22.90
N ALA A 393 -2.95 -4.81 -22.68
CA ALA A 393 -3.49 -5.80 -23.62
C ALA A 393 -4.81 -6.39 -23.07
N PRO A 394 -5.57 -7.18 -23.86
CA PRO A 394 -6.57 -8.08 -23.32
C PRO A 394 -5.96 -9.03 -22.28
N MET A 395 -6.74 -9.44 -21.27
CA MET A 395 -6.33 -10.47 -20.31
C MET A 395 -5.93 -11.76 -21.04
N ARG A 396 -4.66 -12.14 -20.87
CA ARG A 396 -4.02 -13.28 -21.53
C ARG A 396 -4.17 -14.54 -20.68
N ASN A 397 -4.32 -15.68 -21.34
CA ASN A 397 -4.04 -16.98 -20.74
C ASN A 397 -2.54 -17.27 -20.81
N ARG A 398 -1.90 -17.60 -19.69
CA ARG A 398 -0.45 -17.86 -19.65
C ARG A 398 -0.12 -19.34 -19.39
N GLN A 399 0.18 -20.08 -20.45
CA GLN A 399 1.28 -21.06 -20.43
C GLN A 399 2.48 -20.50 -21.20
N ALA A 400 3.21 -19.58 -20.56
CA ALA A 400 4.43 -18.99 -21.12
C ALA A 400 5.52 -18.81 -20.04
N HIS A 401 5.94 -19.93 -19.47
CA HIS A 401 7.21 -20.10 -18.77
C HIS A 401 7.85 -21.43 -19.22
N THR A 402 8.16 -21.56 -20.52
CA THR A 402 9.14 -22.56 -21.03
C THR A 402 9.47 -22.45 -22.52
N VAL A 403 8.57 -21.98 -23.39
CA VAL A 403 8.77 -22.14 -24.85
C VAL A 403 9.48 -20.97 -25.52
N PHE A 404 9.24 -19.72 -25.10
CA PHE A 404 9.79 -18.54 -25.79
C PHE A 404 11.32 -18.43 -25.66
N ASP A 405 11.88 -18.75 -24.49
CA ASP A 405 13.34 -18.76 -24.28
C ASP A 405 14.02 -19.88 -25.09
N ILE A 406 13.34 -21.01 -25.30
CA ILE A 406 13.88 -22.12 -26.10
C ILE A 406 13.92 -21.78 -27.59
N VAL A 407 12.91 -21.09 -28.13
CA VAL A 407 12.90 -20.73 -29.57
C VAL A 407 14.00 -19.70 -29.90
N ILE A 408 14.24 -18.72 -29.03
CA ILE A 408 15.35 -17.77 -29.24
C ILE A 408 16.71 -18.46 -29.11
N LEU A 409 16.88 -19.38 -28.16
CA LEU A 409 18.09 -20.22 -28.05
C LEU A 409 18.30 -21.16 -29.25
N TRP A 410 17.24 -21.62 -29.91
CA TRP A 410 17.33 -22.50 -31.08
C TRP A 410 17.71 -21.73 -32.36
N VAL A 411 17.17 -20.53 -32.56
CA VAL A 411 17.49 -19.67 -33.71
C VAL A 411 18.94 -19.16 -33.67
N SER A 412 19.55 -19.02 -32.49
CA SER A 412 20.97 -18.62 -32.36
C SER A 412 21.99 -19.77 -32.55
N PHE A 413 21.57 -21.03 -32.70
CA PHE A 413 22.47 -22.19 -32.84
C PHE A 413 22.05 -23.15 -33.97
N GLY A 414 22.04 -22.68 -35.22
CA GLY A 414 21.79 -23.58 -36.37
C GLY A 414 22.00 -22.94 -37.74
N ASN A 415 23.21 -23.04 -38.29
CA ASN A 415 23.46 -22.63 -39.67
C ASN A 415 22.90 -23.65 -40.68
N LEU A 416 21.99 -23.16 -41.54
CA LEU A 416 21.79 -23.57 -42.93
C LEU A 416 21.34 -25.03 -43.24
N ARG A 417 20.04 -25.22 -43.54
CA ARG A 417 19.59 -25.71 -44.89
C ARG A 417 18.06 -25.75 -45.06
N LYS A 418 17.59 -24.85 -45.94
CA LYS A 418 16.65 -25.11 -47.05
C LYS A 418 15.65 -26.27 -46.87
N MET A 419 14.47 -25.98 -46.31
CA MET A 419 13.27 -26.79 -46.56
C MET A 419 12.03 -25.89 -46.67
N LEU A 420 11.49 -25.82 -47.88
CA LEU A 420 10.09 -25.47 -48.24
C LEU A 420 9.44 -24.34 -47.41
N PHE A 421 9.74 -23.09 -47.79
CA PHE A 421 8.86 -21.96 -47.53
C PHE A 421 7.66 -22.05 -48.49
N ASP A 422 6.66 -22.84 -48.13
CA ASP A 422 5.37 -22.83 -48.81
C ASP A 422 4.45 -21.81 -48.12
N ALA A 423 3.87 -20.90 -48.91
CA ALA A 423 3.27 -19.64 -48.43
C ALA A 423 1.83 -19.82 -47.92
N SER A 424 1.58 -20.90 -47.17
CA SER A 424 0.25 -21.34 -46.72
C SER A 424 0.18 -21.65 -45.21
N CYS A 425 1.29 -21.56 -44.47
CA CYS A 425 1.37 -21.87 -43.03
C CYS A 425 1.42 -20.66 -42.07
N SER A 426 1.13 -19.45 -42.56
CA SER A 426 1.17 -18.22 -41.75
C SER A 426 0.04 -18.08 -40.72
N SER A 427 -0.91 -19.02 -40.67
CA SER A 427 -2.17 -18.90 -39.91
C SER A 427 -2.20 -19.61 -38.55
N TRP A 428 -1.08 -20.20 -38.10
CA TRP A 428 -1.08 -21.19 -37.00
C TRP A 428 -0.11 -20.92 -35.82
N LEU A 429 0.53 -19.76 -35.73
CA LEU A 429 1.50 -19.44 -34.66
C LEU A 429 1.25 -18.13 -33.89
N CYS A 430 0.01 -17.91 -33.45
CA CYS A 430 -0.28 -17.24 -32.16
C CYS A 430 -1.74 -17.45 -31.74
N PHE A 431 -2.12 -18.70 -31.44
CA PHE A 431 -3.35 -18.95 -30.66
C PHE A 431 -3.15 -18.48 -29.22
N ILE A 432 -3.34 -17.18 -28.98
CA ILE A 432 -3.61 -16.64 -27.65
C ILE A 432 -5.01 -17.15 -27.27
N ILE A 433 -5.08 -18.32 -26.64
CA ILE A 433 -6.35 -18.91 -26.16
C ILE A 433 -6.79 -18.13 -24.93
N LEU A 434 -7.36 -16.94 -25.12
CA LEU A 434 -7.81 -16.02 -24.08
C LEU A 434 -8.73 -16.74 -23.09
N TYR A 435 -8.38 -16.79 -21.80
CA TYR A 435 -9.17 -17.49 -20.79
C TYR A 435 -10.26 -16.56 -20.26
N SER A 436 -11.40 -16.59 -20.95
CA SER A 436 -12.59 -15.81 -20.60
C SER A 436 -13.17 -16.18 -19.23
N ILE A 437 -12.89 -17.38 -18.72
CA ILE A 437 -13.26 -17.82 -17.36
C ILE A 437 -12.49 -17.00 -16.32
N ASP A 438 -11.17 -16.90 -16.44
CA ASP A 438 -10.30 -16.15 -15.52
C ASP A 438 -10.66 -14.66 -15.56
N ALA A 439 -10.84 -14.12 -16.76
CA ALA A 439 -11.20 -12.72 -17.00
C ALA A 439 -12.58 -12.29 -16.46
N VAL A 440 -13.39 -13.20 -15.90
CA VAL A 440 -14.64 -12.85 -15.19
C VAL A 440 -14.63 -13.22 -13.70
N SER A 441 -13.70 -14.07 -13.27
CA SER A 441 -13.58 -14.56 -11.89
C SER A 441 -12.42 -13.95 -11.11
N ASP A 442 -11.40 -13.41 -11.77
CA ASP A 442 -10.21 -12.79 -11.15
C ASP A 442 -10.60 -11.72 -10.12
N ARG A 443 -10.01 -11.85 -8.91
CA ARG A 443 -9.99 -10.83 -7.84
C ARG A 443 -8.60 -10.69 -7.20
N ASP A 444 -7.56 -11.27 -7.80
CA ASP A 444 -6.19 -11.20 -7.27
C ASP A 444 -5.71 -9.74 -7.22
N PHE A 445 -6.09 -8.94 -8.21
CA PHE A 445 -5.74 -7.52 -8.27
C PHE A 445 -6.31 -6.69 -7.09
N VAL A 446 -7.49 -7.00 -6.57
CA VAL A 446 -8.07 -6.30 -5.40
C VAL A 446 -7.56 -6.87 -4.08
N MET A 447 -7.30 -8.19 -4.00
CA MET A 447 -6.60 -8.77 -2.84
C MET A 447 -5.18 -8.20 -2.69
N GLU A 448 -4.45 -8.03 -3.80
CA GLU A 448 -3.15 -7.39 -3.81
C GLU A 448 -3.26 -5.90 -3.44
N PHE A 449 -4.19 -5.15 -4.03
CA PHE A 449 -4.38 -3.73 -3.72
C PHE A 449 -4.72 -3.49 -2.24
N LEU A 450 -5.64 -4.27 -1.65
CA LEU A 450 -5.97 -4.20 -0.23
C LEU A 450 -4.80 -4.62 0.68
N SER A 451 -3.93 -5.53 0.22
CA SER A 451 -2.70 -5.89 0.93
C SER A 451 -1.74 -4.70 1.00
N VAL A 452 -1.56 -3.97 -0.09
CA VAL A 452 -0.73 -2.75 -0.10
C VAL A 452 -1.35 -1.65 0.78
N ASN A 453 -2.66 -1.41 0.67
CA ASN A 453 -3.36 -0.45 1.54
C ASN A 453 -3.21 -0.79 3.03
N SER A 454 -3.28 -2.07 3.39
CA SER A 454 -3.08 -2.54 4.77
C SER A 454 -1.65 -2.28 5.27
N ILE A 455 -0.64 -2.47 4.43
CA ILE A 455 0.76 -2.14 4.77
C ILE A 455 0.93 -0.63 4.98
N THR A 456 0.40 0.21 4.08
CA THR A 456 0.38 1.68 4.22
C THR A 456 -0.28 2.10 5.54
N ALA A 457 -1.45 1.51 5.85
CA ALA A 457 -2.19 1.81 7.07
C ALA A 457 -1.42 1.40 8.35
N ILE A 458 -0.60 0.34 8.31
CA ILE A 458 0.30 -0.05 9.41
C ILE A 458 1.47 0.94 9.56
N HIS A 459 2.08 1.43 8.47
CA HIS A 459 3.11 2.46 8.57
C HIS A 459 2.56 3.77 9.16
N LEU A 460 1.35 4.18 8.74
CA LEU A 460 0.66 5.34 9.29
C LEU A 460 0.25 5.16 10.75
N SER A 461 -0.16 3.95 11.18
CA SER A 461 -0.47 3.71 12.60
C SER A 461 0.76 3.81 13.50
N ARG A 462 1.95 3.44 12.99
CA ARG A 462 3.23 3.62 13.70
C ARG A 462 3.65 5.08 13.81
N LEU A 463 3.36 5.89 12.78
CA LEU A 463 3.56 7.34 12.84
C LEU A 463 2.61 7.98 13.87
N GLY A 464 1.35 7.52 13.87
CA GLY A 464 0.35 7.93 14.87
C GLY A 464 0.76 7.59 16.30
N GLU A 465 1.28 6.38 16.54
CA GLU A 465 1.80 5.98 17.86
C GLU A 465 2.90 6.92 18.35
N GLU A 466 3.91 7.19 17.52
CA GLU A 466 5.07 8.04 17.87
C GLU A 466 4.60 9.47 18.20
N TRP A 467 3.73 10.06 17.38
CA TRP A 467 3.26 11.43 17.57
C TRP A 467 2.28 11.59 18.73
N VAL A 468 1.39 10.61 18.96
CA VAL A 468 0.52 10.59 20.14
C VAL A 468 1.37 10.49 21.41
N LEU A 469 2.39 9.63 21.42
CA LEU A 469 3.29 9.47 22.55
C LEU A 469 4.13 10.74 22.80
N TRP A 470 4.68 11.36 21.76
CA TRP A 470 5.50 12.57 21.90
C TRP A 470 4.70 13.82 22.29
N ALA A 471 3.39 13.84 22.02
CA ALA A 471 2.45 14.87 22.46
C ALA A 471 1.97 14.70 23.92
N SER A 472 2.28 13.56 24.57
CA SER A 472 1.95 13.33 25.99
C SER A 472 2.60 14.37 26.91
N GLU A 473 2.06 14.55 28.12
CA GLU A 473 2.65 15.45 29.12
C GLU A 473 3.99 14.91 29.64
N GLU A 474 4.19 13.60 29.62
CA GLU A 474 5.40 12.90 30.06
C GLU A 474 6.57 13.12 29.09
N PHE A 475 6.35 12.96 27.79
CA PHE A 475 7.37 13.26 26.78
C PHE A 475 7.45 14.76 26.52
N GLY A 476 6.35 15.39 26.10
CA GLY A 476 6.24 16.80 25.77
C GLY A 476 7.20 17.26 24.67
N PHE A 477 7.56 16.36 23.74
CA PHE A 477 8.50 16.62 22.66
C PHE A 477 7.84 17.29 21.46
N LEU A 478 6.57 16.94 21.18
CA LEU A 478 5.78 17.43 20.06
C LEU A 478 4.63 18.29 20.59
N ILE A 479 4.47 19.48 20.04
CA ILE A 479 3.38 20.42 20.36
C ILE A 479 2.54 20.61 19.09
N PRO A 480 1.31 20.06 19.02
CA PRO A 480 0.42 20.29 17.90
C PRO A 480 -0.26 21.67 17.99
N SER A 481 -0.58 22.25 16.82
CA SER A 481 -1.40 23.45 16.73
C SER A 481 -2.85 23.19 17.12
N ASP A 482 -3.61 24.26 17.31
CA ASP A 482 -5.05 24.17 17.63
C ASP A 482 -5.89 23.72 16.42
N SER A 483 -5.39 23.87 15.19
CA SER A 483 -6.09 23.42 13.96
C SER A 483 -6.06 21.90 13.77
N VAL A 484 -5.10 21.20 14.40
CA VAL A 484 -4.94 19.74 14.30
C VAL A 484 -5.07 19.01 15.64
N SER A 485 -5.62 19.69 16.65
CA SER A 485 -5.90 19.14 17.99
C SER A 485 -7.35 19.36 18.39
N THR A 486 -7.85 18.57 19.32
CA THR A 486 -9.00 18.97 20.15
C THR A 486 -8.55 19.42 21.54
N GLY A 487 -9.35 20.24 22.20
CA GLY A 487 -9.04 20.79 23.52
C GLY A 487 -10.11 20.49 24.56
N SER A 488 -9.77 20.67 25.84
CA SER A 488 -10.75 20.68 26.93
C SER A 488 -11.19 22.11 27.24
N SER A 489 -12.51 22.33 27.36
CA SER A 489 -13.06 23.62 27.82
C SER A 489 -12.71 23.95 29.28
N ILE A 490 -12.22 22.97 30.06
CA ILE A 490 -11.84 23.11 31.48
C ILE A 490 -10.31 23.21 31.63
N MET A 491 -9.55 22.56 30.74
CA MET A 491 -8.09 22.47 30.81
C MET A 491 -7.47 23.05 29.52
N PRO A 492 -7.20 24.36 29.45
CA PRO A 492 -6.78 25.05 28.22
C PRO A 492 -5.40 24.62 27.70
N GLN A 493 -4.58 23.99 28.54
CA GLN A 493 -3.28 23.42 28.14
C GLN A 493 -3.40 22.03 27.49
N LYS A 494 -4.51 21.33 27.69
CA LYS A 494 -4.69 19.96 27.19
C LYS A 494 -5.07 19.97 25.71
N LYS A 495 -4.12 19.58 24.86
CA LYS A 495 -4.32 19.31 23.44
C LYS A 495 -4.30 17.81 23.18
N ASN A 496 -5.33 17.29 22.55
CA ASN A 496 -5.42 15.89 22.18
C ASN A 496 -5.05 15.72 20.68
N PRO A 497 -4.12 14.82 20.33
CA PRO A 497 -3.75 14.50 18.95
C PRO A 497 -4.78 13.57 18.26
N ASP A 498 -6.08 13.87 18.42
CA ASP A 498 -7.20 13.04 17.92
C ASP A 498 -7.06 12.60 16.46
N PRO A 499 -6.58 13.42 15.50
CA PRO A 499 -6.37 12.95 14.13
C PRO A 499 -5.43 11.75 14.03
N MET A 500 -4.36 11.74 14.84
CA MET A 500 -3.37 10.66 14.85
C MET A 500 -3.84 9.43 15.62
N GLU A 501 -4.66 9.62 16.66
CA GLU A 501 -5.38 8.51 17.30
C GLU A 501 -6.35 7.84 16.33
N LEU A 502 -7.07 8.64 15.52
CA LEU A 502 -7.97 8.15 14.48
C LEU A 502 -7.21 7.48 13.33
N VAL A 503 -6.04 7.96 12.92
CA VAL A 503 -5.14 7.26 11.98
C VAL A 503 -4.77 5.88 12.52
N ARG A 504 -4.35 5.80 13.79
CA ARG A 504 -4.03 4.52 14.45
C ARG A 504 -5.24 3.59 14.53
N GLY A 505 -6.42 4.09 14.89
CA GLY A 505 -7.66 3.30 14.97
C GLY A 505 -8.18 2.84 13.61
N LYS A 506 -8.07 3.67 12.57
CA LYS A 506 -8.53 3.37 11.21
C LYS A 506 -7.70 2.29 10.50
N SER A 507 -6.46 2.03 10.92
CA SER A 507 -5.68 0.94 10.33
C SER A 507 -6.34 -0.44 10.51
N ALA A 508 -7.03 -0.66 11.63
CA ALA A 508 -7.78 -1.90 11.88
C ALA A 508 -8.94 -2.11 10.87
N ARG A 509 -9.55 -1.02 10.38
CA ARG A 509 -10.62 -1.05 9.37
C ARG A 509 -10.07 -1.51 8.01
N VAL A 510 -8.99 -0.87 7.56
CA VAL A 510 -8.28 -1.21 6.32
C VAL A 510 -7.78 -2.66 6.29
N ILE A 511 -7.28 -3.17 7.43
CA ILE A 511 -6.88 -4.58 7.58
C ILE A 511 -8.11 -5.51 7.55
N GLY A 512 -9.24 -5.08 8.13
CA GLY A 512 -10.51 -5.81 8.08
C GLY A 512 -11.06 -5.95 6.66
N ASP A 513 -10.92 -4.94 5.81
CA ASP A 513 -11.31 -4.98 4.40
C ASP A 513 -10.55 -6.09 3.64
N LEU A 514 -9.23 -6.18 3.85
CA LEU A 514 -8.40 -7.24 3.28
C LEU A 514 -8.84 -8.63 3.75
N VAL A 515 -9.06 -8.81 5.06
CA VAL A 515 -9.48 -10.11 5.63
C VAL A 515 -10.86 -10.51 5.10
N THR A 516 -11.76 -9.56 4.92
CA THR A 516 -13.08 -9.77 4.31
C THR A 516 -12.92 -10.31 2.89
N LEU A 517 -12.15 -9.64 2.03
CA LEU A 517 -11.96 -10.04 0.65
C LEU A 517 -11.22 -11.37 0.49
N LEU A 518 -10.18 -11.62 1.29
CA LEU A 518 -9.49 -12.93 1.33
C LEU A 518 -10.44 -14.07 1.73
N THR A 519 -11.37 -13.80 2.65
CA THR A 519 -12.36 -14.78 3.10
C THR A 519 -13.45 -15.00 2.05
N LEU A 520 -13.89 -13.94 1.37
CA LEU A 520 -14.88 -13.98 0.28
C LEU A 520 -14.40 -14.86 -0.87
N CYS A 521 -13.18 -14.65 -1.36
CA CYS A 521 -12.64 -15.39 -2.51
C CYS A 521 -12.27 -16.85 -2.17
N LYS A 522 -12.14 -17.20 -0.88
CA LYS A 522 -11.62 -18.51 -0.45
C LYS A 522 -12.60 -19.66 -0.71
N GLY A 523 -12.36 -20.37 -1.81
CA GLY A 523 -13.05 -21.62 -2.16
C GLY A 523 -14.28 -21.44 -3.03
N LEU A 524 -14.47 -20.26 -3.64
CA LEU A 524 -15.48 -20.08 -4.69
C LEU A 524 -15.15 -20.97 -5.91
N PRO A 525 -16.15 -21.63 -6.52
CA PRO A 525 -15.96 -22.35 -7.77
C PRO A 525 -15.81 -21.37 -8.94
N LEU A 526 -15.11 -21.76 -10.01
CA LEU A 526 -15.11 -20.97 -11.25
C LEU A 526 -16.49 -21.05 -11.95
N ALA A 527 -16.95 -20.03 -12.67
CA ALA A 527 -16.29 -18.76 -13.00
C ALA A 527 -16.76 -17.60 -12.12
N TYR A 528 -17.66 -16.74 -12.62
CA TYR A 528 -18.31 -15.70 -11.83
C TYR A 528 -19.39 -16.27 -10.92
N ASN A 529 -19.45 -15.80 -9.68
CA ASN A 529 -20.53 -16.06 -8.70
C ASN A 529 -21.03 -14.72 -8.14
N ARG A 530 -22.28 -14.65 -7.70
CA ARG A 530 -22.88 -13.40 -7.18
C ARG A 530 -22.19 -12.91 -5.90
N ASP A 531 -21.51 -13.80 -5.17
CA ASP A 531 -20.60 -13.49 -4.06
C ASP A 531 -19.58 -12.41 -4.44
N LEU A 532 -19.13 -12.37 -5.70
CA LEU A 532 -18.22 -11.36 -6.24
C LEU A 532 -18.88 -9.98 -6.45
N GLN A 533 -20.07 -9.75 -5.89
CA GLN A 533 -20.65 -8.41 -5.70
C GLN A 533 -20.05 -7.71 -4.47
N GLU A 534 -19.70 -8.46 -3.43
CA GLU A 534 -19.16 -7.99 -2.13
C GLU A 534 -17.70 -7.50 -2.20
N ASP A 535 -17.11 -7.46 -3.41
CA ASP A 535 -15.73 -7.02 -3.65
C ASP A 535 -15.55 -5.50 -3.61
N LYS A 536 -16.61 -4.73 -3.93
CA LYS A 536 -16.56 -3.27 -4.12
C LYS A 536 -16.53 -2.50 -2.82
N GLU A 537 -17.43 -2.80 -1.89
CA GLU A 537 -17.53 -2.08 -0.60
C GLU A 537 -16.21 -2.04 0.20
N PRO A 538 -15.53 -3.18 0.50
CA PRO A 538 -14.26 -3.15 1.22
C PRO A 538 -13.15 -2.41 0.45
N VAL A 539 -13.16 -2.44 -0.88
CA VAL A 539 -12.18 -1.70 -1.70
C VAL A 539 -12.46 -0.19 -1.69
N PHE A 540 -13.72 0.23 -1.82
CA PHE A 540 -14.11 1.63 -1.75
C PHE A 540 -13.83 2.22 -0.36
N ASP A 541 -14.14 1.47 0.71
CA ASP A 541 -13.92 1.90 2.08
C ASP A 541 -12.43 1.98 2.45
N SER A 542 -11.65 0.97 2.04
CA SER A 542 -10.19 0.96 2.20
C SER A 542 -9.53 2.17 1.53
N VAL A 543 -9.86 2.44 0.27
CA VAL A 543 -9.31 3.58 -0.48
C VAL A 543 -9.69 4.91 0.18
N LYS A 544 -10.97 5.10 0.52
CA LYS A 544 -11.46 6.29 1.21
C LYS A 544 -10.75 6.50 2.54
N THR A 545 -10.54 5.42 3.29
CA THR A 545 -9.90 5.45 4.60
C THR A 545 -8.40 5.76 4.49
N VAL A 546 -7.66 5.11 3.58
CA VAL A 546 -6.22 5.34 3.39
C VAL A 546 -5.94 6.75 2.86
N VAL A 547 -6.72 7.26 1.89
CA VAL A 547 -6.57 8.64 1.41
C VAL A 547 -6.76 9.63 2.56
N GLY A 548 -7.84 9.50 3.34
CA GLY A 548 -8.09 10.37 4.49
C GLY A 548 -7.01 10.26 5.59
N MET A 549 -6.45 9.08 5.82
CA MET A 549 -5.33 8.90 6.75
C MET A 549 -4.05 9.61 6.27
N LEU A 550 -3.73 9.54 4.97
CA LEU A 550 -2.59 10.22 4.37
C LEU A 550 -2.75 11.74 4.41
N GLU A 551 -3.92 12.25 4.02
CA GLU A 551 -4.26 13.67 4.03
C GLU A 551 -4.18 14.26 5.44
N VAL A 552 -4.81 13.63 6.44
CA VAL A 552 -4.78 14.14 7.81
C VAL A 552 -3.37 14.05 8.43
N SER A 553 -2.59 13.03 8.09
CA SER A 553 -1.19 12.92 8.52
C SER A 553 -0.32 14.02 7.91
N ALA A 554 -0.59 14.40 6.65
CA ALA A 554 0.15 15.46 5.96
C ALA A 554 -0.20 16.85 6.50
N GLU A 555 -1.47 17.08 6.85
CA GLU A 555 -1.91 18.29 7.53
C GLU A 555 -1.29 18.39 8.94
N PHE A 556 -1.32 17.29 9.72
CA PHE A 556 -0.71 17.22 11.04
C PHE A 556 0.81 17.50 10.97
N ALA A 557 1.53 16.90 10.01
CA ALA A 557 2.96 17.15 9.77
C ALA A 557 3.31 18.62 9.54
N GLN A 558 2.41 19.40 8.91
CA GLN A 558 2.60 20.83 8.64
C GLN A 558 2.27 21.73 9.85
N ASN A 559 1.53 21.21 10.82
CA ASN A 559 0.93 21.94 11.93
C ASN A 559 1.49 21.53 13.31
N ILE A 560 2.65 20.88 13.35
CA ILE A 560 3.35 20.50 14.58
C ILE A 560 4.67 21.25 14.76
N THR A 561 5.04 21.47 16.02
CA THR A 561 6.33 22.03 16.42
C THR A 561 7.00 21.14 17.45
N PHE A 562 8.33 21.22 17.58
CA PHE A 562 9.08 20.42 18.54
C PHE A 562 9.61 21.27 19.69
N ASN A 563 9.40 20.80 20.93
CA ASN A 563 9.84 21.48 22.14
C ASN A 563 11.34 21.28 22.36
N ARG A 564 12.15 22.09 21.70
CA ARG A 564 13.62 22.02 21.73
C ARG A 564 14.19 22.06 23.14
N GLU A 565 13.62 22.88 24.04
CA GLU A 565 14.08 22.97 25.43
C GLU A 565 13.84 21.65 26.19
N ARG A 566 12.63 21.08 26.06
CA ARG A 566 12.27 19.83 26.74
C ARG A 566 13.02 18.62 26.18
N ILE A 567 13.21 18.58 24.86
CA ILE A 567 14.06 17.60 24.20
C ILE A 567 15.50 17.71 24.73
N GLN A 568 16.10 18.90 24.73
CA GLN A 568 17.46 19.12 25.22
C GLN A 568 17.64 18.70 26.68
N LYS A 569 16.67 19.00 27.55
CA LYS A 569 16.65 18.55 28.95
C LYS A 569 16.55 17.03 29.11
N SER A 570 16.05 16.31 28.12
CA SER A 570 15.94 14.85 28.14
C SER A 570 17.24 14.13 27.73
N LEU A 571 18.05 14.75 26.86
CA LEU A 571 19.23 14.13 26.24
C LEU A 571 20.35 13.69 27.22
N PRO A 572 20.68 14.43 28.30
CA PRO A 572 21.72 14.02 29.24
C PRO A 572 21.41 12.73 30.01
N ALA A 573 20.12 12.39 30.17
CA ALA A 573 19.69 11.27 30.96
C ALA A 573 19.61 9.98 30.11
N GLY A 574 20.44 8.99 30.46
CA GLY A 574 20.51 7.69 29.80
C GLY A 574 21.88 7.31 29.24
N HIS A 575 22.92 8.16 29.39
CA HIS A 575 24.29 7.89 28.91
C HIS A 575 24.32 7.52 27.41
N LEU A 576 23.63 8.31 26.58
CA LEU A 576 23.38 7.99 25.16
C LEU A 576 24.68 7.91 24.32
N ASP A 577 25.76 8.52 24.81
CA ASP A 577 27.13 8.53 24.30
C ASP A 577 27.96 7.30 24.72
N ALA A 578 27.40 6.37 25.51
CA ALA A 578 28.09 5.15 25.91
C ALA A 578 28.55 4.28 24.73
N THR A 579 27.74 4.17 23.65
CA THR A 579 28.17 3.39 22.48
C THR A 579 29.34 4.06 21.75
N THR A 580 29.33 5.37 21.59
CA THR A 580 30.42 6.09 20.91
C THR A 580 31.70 6.11 21.75
N LEU A 581 31.59 6.00 23.08
CA LEU A 581 32.72 5.73 23.98
C LEU A 581 33.30 4.30 23.77
N ALA A 582 32.48 3.31 23.47
CA ALA A 582 32.95 1.96 23.11
C ALA A 582 33.62 1.98 21.73
N ASP A 583 33.03 2.68 20.76
CA ASP A 583 33.60 2.86 19.42
C ASP A 583 34.95 3.60 19.46
N TYR A 584 35.13 4.58 20.36
CA TYR A 584 36.43 5.20 20.63
C TYR A 584 37.48 4.15 21.01
N LEU A 585 37.20 3.29 21.99
CA LEU A 585 38.12 2.26 22.46
C LEU A 585 38.44 1.19 21.41
N VAL A 586 37.50 0.91 20.50
CA VAL A 586 37.70 -0.02 19.37
C VAL A 586 38.53 0.61 18.25
N ASN A 587 38.25 1.87 17.90
CA ASN A 587 38.96 2.59 16.84
C ASN A 587 40.37 3.03 17.24
N LYS A 588 40.64 3.18 18.54
CA LYS A 588 41.93 3.63 19.03
C LYS A 588 43.03 2.59 18.83
N ALA A 589 43.87 2.78 17.82
CA ALA A 589 45.15 2.07 17.73
C ALA A 589 46.00 2.35 18.98
N SER A 590 46.60 1.31 19.55
CA SER A 590 47.30 1.36 20.84
C SER A 590 48.66 2.07 20.75
N CYS A 591 48.67 3.40 20.74
CA CYS A 591 49.90 4.20 20.84
C CYS A 591 50.41 4.22 22.29
N GLY A 592 51.26 3.24 22.67
CA GLY A 592 51.70 3.11 24.07
C GLY A 592 52.78 2.07 24.41
N TYR A 593 53.85 1.96 23.60
CA TYR A 593 55.14 1.29 23.90
C TYR A 593 55.25 -0.24 24.13
N GLU A 594 56.36 -0.78 23.56
CA GLU A 594 56.95 -2.13 23.71
C GLU A 594 56.20 -3.34 23.10
N PHE A 595 56.89 -4.02 22.16
CA PHE A 595 56.59 -5.34 21.58
C PHE A 595 55.40 -5.54 20.61
N PHE A 596 55.55 -4.96 19.40
CA PHE A 596 55.40 -5.61 18.07
C PHE A 596 54.06 -6.28 17.67
N PHE A 597 53.01 -6.28 18.49
CA PHE A 597 51.66 -6.72 18.11
C PHE A 597 50.60 -5.83 18.78
N LEU A 598 49.74 -5.19 17.98
CA LEU A 598 48.46 -4.50 18.28
C LEU A 598 48.31 -3.16 17.52
N LEU A 599 48.24 -3.27 16.19
CA LEU A 599 47.68 -2.23 15.29
C LEU A 599 46.14 -2.08 15.42
N THR A 600 45.53 -2.78 16.36
CA THR A 600 44.08 -2.86 16.59
C THR A 600 43.76 -2.29 17.96
N GLY A 601 42.64 -1.57 18.08
CA GLY A 601 42.12 -1.14 19.38
C GLY A 601 41.53 -2.30 20.19
N LEU A 602 40.85 -1.98 21.28
CA LEU A 602 40.27 -2.99 22.15
C LEU A 602 39.21 -3.81 21.41
N PRO A 603 39.16 -5.15 21.58
CA PRO A 603 38.04 -5.95 21.12
C PRO A 603 36.73 -5.39 21.69
N PHE A 604 35.67 -5.30 20.87
CA PHE A 604 34.42 -4.63 21.25
C PHE A 604 33.84 -5.11 22.60
N ARG A 605 33.96 -6.40 22.92
CA ARG A 605 33.51 -6.94 24.21
C ARG A 605 34.23 -6.31 25.40
N THR A 606 35.56 -6.16 25.32
CA THR A 606 36.39 -5.53 26.34
C THR A 606 36.12 -4.02 26.42
N ALA A 607 35.95 -3.36 25.27
CA ALA A 607 35.53 -1.95 25.21
C ALA A 607 34.18 -1.74 25.90
N HIS A 608 33.19 -2.61 25.64
CA HIS A 608 31.88 -2.58 26.26
C HIS A 608 31.92 -2.85 27.78
N GLU A 609 32.77 -3.76 28.25
CA GLU A 609 32.98 -4.02 29.69
C GLU A 609 33.61 -2.81 30.41
N VAL A 610 34.59 -2.14 29.78
CA VAL A 610 35.17 -0.88 30.26
C VAL A 610 34.10 0.22 30.33
N VAL A 611 33.33 0.43 29.26
CA VAL A 611 32.24 1.41 29.21
C VAL A 611 31.15 1.12 30.25
N GLY A 612 30.78 -0.15 30.44
CA GLY A 612 29.82 -0.54 31.48
C GLY A 612 30.30 -0.14 32.89
N THR A 613 31.61 -0.18 33.12
CA THR A 613 32.23 0.30 34.36
C THR A 613 32.16 1.84 34.47
N CYS A 614 32.44 2.57 33.38
CA CYS A 614 32.27 4.03 33.33
C CYS A 614 30.81 4.47 33.60
N VAL A 615 29.84 3.80 32.99
CA VAL A 615 28.40 4.04 33.20
C VAL A 615 28.00 3.73 34.65
N HIS A 616 28.48 2.62 35.21
CA HIS A 616 28.21 2.30 36.62
C HIS A 616 28.78 3.37 37.57
N LEU A 617 29.99 3.87 37.31
CA LEU A 617 30.58 4.98 38.07
C LEU A 617 29.73 6.25 37.96
N CYS A 618 29.29 6.60 36.74
CA CYS A 618 28.42 7.75 36.50
C CYS A 618 27.08 7.65 37.25
N VAL A 619 26.41 6.50 37.19
CA VAL A 619 25.16 6.25 37.92
C VAL A 619 25.37 6.36 39.43
N SER A 620 26.45 5.79 39.97
CA SER A 620 26.74 5.86 41.42
C SER A 620 27.05 7.27 41.93
N ARG A 621 27.58 8.15 41.08
CA ARG A 621 27.95 9.54 41.40
C ARG A 621 26.94 10.59 40.92
N ASN A 622 25.88 10.18 40.20
CA ASN A 622 24.95 11.04 39.49
C ASN A 622 25.65 12.06 38.55
N LEU A 623 26.57 11.54 37.73
CA LEU A 623 27.34 12.28 36.72
C LEU A 623 26.95 11.84 35.30
N ARG A 624 27.24 12.67 34.29
CA ARG A 624 27.23 12.25 32.87
C ARG A 624 28.58 11.63 32.50
N LEU A 625 28.67 10.90 31.38
CA LEU A 625 29.97 10.37 30.92
C LEU A 625 30.95 11.49 30.56
N GLU A 626 30.46 12.58 29.96
CA GLU A 626 31.21 13.82 29.69
C GLU A 626 31.70 14.56 30.96
N ASP A 627 31.13 14.29 32.15
CA ASP A 627 31.57 14.90 33.42
C ASP A 627 32.72 14.12 34.10
N LEU A 628 33.07 12.92 33.61
CA LEU A 628 34.20 12.16 34.16
C LEU A 628 35.53 12.83 33.80
N THR A 629 36.42 12.95 34.77
CA THR A 629 37.77 13.48 34.52
C THR A 629 38.62 12.48 33.73
N LEU A 630 39.69 12.95 33.07
CA LEU A 630 40.59 12.05 32.35
C LEU A 630 41.29 11.07 33.32
N ASP A 631 41.48 11.46 34.58
CA ASP A 631 42.05 10.61 35.61
C ASP A 631 41.04 9.55 36.09
N ASP A 632 39.75 9.88 36.24
CA ASP A 632 38.69 8.88 36.48
C ASP A 632 38.64 7.84 35.35
N LEU A 633 38.67 8.30 34.09
CA LEU A 633 38.65 7.44 32.91
C LEU A 633 39.92 6.56 32.87
N LYS A 634 41.11 7.14 33.05
CA LYS A 634 42.38 6.39 33.07
C LYS A 634 42.49 5.39 34.21
N HIS A 635 41.84 5.65 35.34
CA HIS A 635 41.76 4.70 36.46
C HIS A 635 40.95 3.45 36.10
N ILE A 636 39.93 3.59 35.24
CA ILE A 636 39.16 2.45 34.71
C ILE A 636 39.93 1.75 33.57
N SER A 637 40.55 2.51 32.67
CA SER A 637 41.40 1.94 31.61
C SER A 637 42.48 2.92 31.12
N PRO A 638 43.76 2.51 31.04
CA PRO A 638 44.83 3.34 30.48
C PRO A 638 44.63 3.62 28.97
N ALA A 639 43.66 2.97 28.33
CA ALA A 639 43.29 3.23 26.94
C ALA A 639 42.57 4.57 26.71
N PHE A 640 42.28 5.39 27.73
CA PHE A 640 41.69 6.73 27.55
C PHE A 640 42.74 7.85 27.47
N ASN A 641 42.61 8.72 26.46
CA ASN A 641 43.40 9.95 26.27
C ASN A 641 42.46 11.17 26.14
N GLN A 642 43.04 12.38 26.04
CA GLN A 642 42.29 13.65 25.96
C GLN A 642 41.32 13.74 24.76
N ASP A 643 41.55 12.97 23.71
CA ASP A 643 40.69 12.84 22.52
C ASP A 643 39.36 12.11 22.79
N VAL A 644 39.20 11.44 23.94
CA VAL A 644 37.94 10.79 24.34
C VAL A 644 36.77 11.76 24.40
N TYR A 645 37.02 13.02 24.76
CA TYR A 645 35.99 14.05 24.86
C TYR A 645 35.41 14.47 23.49
N GLU A 646 36.04 14.07 22.36
CA GLU A 646 35.43 14.20 21.04
C GLU A 646 34.33 13.15 20.76
N TYR A 647 34.18 12.14 21.61
CA TYR A 647 33.21 11.04 21.46
C TYR A 647 32.12 11.07 22.56
N LEU A 648 32.33 11.88 23.59
CA LEU A 648 31.44 12.09 24.74
C LEU A 648 30.54 13.32 24.53
N GLY A 649 29.33 13.28 25.06
CA GLY A 649 28.28 14.26 24.79
C GLY A 649 27.50 13.95 23.50
N VAL A 650 26.21 14.30 23.49
CA VAL A 650 25.27 13.86 22.44
C VAL A 650 25.55 14.42 21.04
N GLU A 651 26.06 15.65 20.94
CA GLU A 651 26.44 16.26 19.65
C GLU A 651 27.65 15.56 19.02
N ASN A 652 28.66 15.29 19.84
CA ASN A 652 29.84 14.54 19.47
C ASN A 652 29.48 13.11 19.06
N ALA A 653 28.65 12.42 19.84
CA ALA A 653 28.17 11.09 19.52
C ALA A 653 27.46 11.05 18.15
N VAL A 654 26.54 11.98 17.88
CA VAL A 654 25.89 12.12 16.56
C VAL A 654 26.92 12.32 15.45
N ASN A 655 27.94 13.16 15.66
CA ASN A 655 28.97 13.44 14.64
C ASN A 655 29.94 12.28 14.36
N LYS A 656 30.04 11.25 15.22
CA LYS A 656 30.88 10.07 14.97
C LYS A 656 30.19 8.99 14.12
N PHE A 657 28.86 9.00 14.01
CA PHE A 657 28.15 8.16 13.06
C PHE A 657 28.51 8.58 11.62
N SER A 658 28.98 7.63 10.82
CA SER A 658 29.59 7.90 9.50
C SER A 658 29.26 6.87 8.43
N SER A 659 28.56 5.79 8.77
CA SER A 659 28.11 4.78 7.80
C SER A 659 26.93 5.28 6.97
N TYR A 660 26.79 4.74 5.76
CA TYR A 660 25.64 5.03 4.89
C TYR A 660 24.33 4.70 5.60
N GLY A 661 23.36 5.62 5.54
CA GLY A 661 22.07 5.48 6.22
C GLY A 661 22.13 5.66 7.75
N SER A 662 23.24 6.14 8.32
CA SER A 662 23.32 6.47 9.74
C SER A 662 22.77 7.87 10.06
N THR A 663 22.63 8.15 11.36
CA THR A 663 22.17 9.45 11.89
C THR A 663 23.23 10.56 11.85
N GLY A 664 24.43 10.31 11.33
CA GLY A 664 25.49 11.31 11.28
C GLY A 664 25.11 12.55 10.49
N SER A 665 25.52 13.74 10.95
CA SER A 665 25.13 15.03 10.36
C SER A 665 25.34 15.09 8.84
N ALA A 666 26.50 14.61 8.34
CA ALA A 666 26.77 14.53 6.90
C ALA A 666 25.92 13.48 6.17
N CYS A 667 25.66 12.32 6.81
CA CYS A 667 24.83 11.25 6.26
C CYS A 667 23.37 11.69 6.12
N VAL A 668 22.85 12.43 7.12
CA VAL A 668 21.48 12.94 7.15
C VAL A 668 21.30 14.11 6.17
N ALA A 669 22.29 15.01 6.06
CA ALA A 669 22.29 16.04 5.02
C ALA A 669 22.24 15.43 3.60
N SER A 670 22.99 14.35 3.35
CA SER A 670 22.91 13.63 2.07
C SER A 670 21.56 12.92 1.84
N GLN A 671 20.90 12.42 2.90
CA GLN A 671 19.56 11.85 2.80
C GLN A 671 18.51 12.93 2.50
N LEU A 672 18.59 14.09 3.16
CA LEU A 672 17.73 15.25 2.90
C LEU A 672 17.88 15.74 1.46
N ASP A 673 19.11 15.89 0.95
CA ASP A 673 19.35 16.35 -0.42
C ASP A 673 18.80 15.38 -1.49
N TYR A 674 18.95 14.07 -1.26
CA TYR A 674 18.31 13.04 -2.09
C TYR A 674 16.79 13.19 -2.11
N TRP A 675 16.17 13.33 -0.94
CA TRP A 675 14.71 13.41 -0.81
C TRP A 675 14.13 14.72 -1.35
N VAL A 676 14.81 15.85 -1.15
CA VAL A 676 14.48 17.15 -1.75
C VAL A 676 14.54 17.07 -3.27
N THR A 677 15.59 16.46 -3.83
CA THR A 677 15.76 16.29 -5.28
C THR A 677 14.68 15.37 -5.85
N LYS A 678 14.44 14.22 -5.22
CA LYS A 678 13.48 13.20 -5.68
C LYS A 678 12.02 13.66 -5.64
N LEU A 679 11.66 14.47 -4.64
CA LEU A 679 10.30 14.98 -4.46
C LEU A 679 10.09 16.36 -5.09
N GLU A 680 11.10 16.92 -5.76
CA GLU A 680 11.07 18.21 -6.46
C GLU A 680 10.74 19.39 -5.52
N ILE A 681 11.24 19.34 -4.28
CA ILE A 681 10.97 20.34 -3.25
C ILE A 681 11.83 21.58 -3.50
N SER A 682 11.20 22.74 -3.66
CA SER A 682 11.90 24.03 -3.73
C SER A 682 12.65 24.31 -2.43
N LYS A 683 13.98 24.45 -2.51
CA LYS A 683 14.78 25.09 -1.45
C LYS A 683 14.55 26.60 -1.56
N ASN A 684 13.69 27.14 -0.68
CA ASN A 684 13.51 28.58 -0.48
C ASN A 684 14.59 29.14 0.45
#